data_AF-A0A0C3ASG3-F1
#
_entry.id   AF-A0A0C3ASG3-F1
#
_cell.length_a   1.000
_cell.length_b   1.000
_cell.length_c   1.000
_cell.angle_alpha   90.00
_cell.angle_beta   90.00
_cell.angle_gamma   90.00
#
_symmetry.space_group_name_H-M   'P 1'
#
loop_
_entity.id
_entity.type
_entity.pdbx_description
1 polymer ?
#
loop_
_entity_poly.entity_id
_entity_poly.type
_entity_poly.pdbx_seq_one_letter_code
_entity_poly.pdbx_strand_id
1 'polypeptide(L)'
;MSANVNATVGALFLGHLAAAIFYGINLVQTSGYFQLFGNDLWTLKFTVFILWMLDTFHMAMISHVVYTYVVSDFGNIEALRLTLWSVWVQAIVSTIITTIVRLIYVMRIWRLSNRNVYLVTAIALSALFSFGKRKSYWTSVGLMTEQIAACGIVVTVKNFQVNSYNAISGNSYLLYLGLGSAIVTDVIITSSLCVLLFSNRTHIKRINSLLNTLMLYTIYTGMLTGVYAIVLTVIYALYRKDTISPQNSLFMAFYFPSCKTLSSRVDVLKDDIARLENEFDHMAAVEDYLVMQLETLRSSMKKHQSRINRLRSDCAPIASIPNEILAAIFEAGPSAYEDREEFAMCISHVSRLWRNIALAIPSLWTSIRVNCECVGDGQLRMLELFIARSHGKPLDITIDLVRDDDADSWDELLLCEQTDIVFPLVSRWRSLRVSGTFREEVFNVLSPLRHLYAPLLEAFEVKVESSAVEPDEFDEPLLLFQRGAPRLTHVEIHEISITACEPPLSSLTSLNLHHPPNTYDVDRYRDMLVASIHLTDLQLVGDVVDTGQLYTIATSPTSSIKVPTLRSLTISPSWSAGSFTIYSLLASLETPALESLTMRCCPWKNHISEFQEVFRNYGPPRFPLLRSLTLQFADFDQPGAMWFPSMLPSITHISLMGCKSSARFLSLLLPWDEAGDKGSSNNSAASIKDDSDSVALPLLTDICLAPVDMPDLVVICSIISDRILRRTPITCVRFHFRDFNDIPQDRLEWLKERVQVKVCELN
;
A
#
# COMPACT_ATOMS: atom_id res chain seq x y z
N MET A 1 39.16 70.65 -54.90
CA MET A 1 38.81 69.62 -53.89
C MET A 1 37.30 69.63 -53.67
N SER A 2 36.50 69.03 -54.57
CA SER A 2 35.03 68.99 -54.47
C SER A 2 34.47 67.59 -54.14
N ALA A 3 35.34 66.60 -53.92
CA ALA A 3 34.96 65.18 -53.94
C ALA A 3 34.65 64.55 -52.58
N ASN A 4 34.32 65.29 -51.50
CA ASN A 4 33.91 64.60 -50.26
C ASN A 4 32.88 65.31 -49.35
N VAL A 5 32.36 66.49 -49.70
CA VAL A 5 31.33 67.19 -48.89
C VAL A 5 29.97 66.48 -48.97
N ASN A 6 29.56 66.06 -50.17
CA ASN A 6 28.31 65.32 -50.35
C ASN A 6 28.31 63.97 -49.60
N ALA A 7 29.45 63.27 -49.58
CA ALA A 7 29.59 62.00 -48.87
C ALA A 7 29.59 62.17 -47.34
N THR A 8 30.15 63.26 -46.81
CA THR A 8 30.14 63.57 -45.37
C THR A 8 28.76 64.07 -44.91
N VAL A 9 28.30 65.17 -45.50
CA VAL A 9 27.06 65.83 -45.09
C VAL A 9 25.84 64.95 -45.42
N GLY A 10 25.86 64.26 -46.56
CA GLY A 10 24.83 63.30 -46.94
C GLY A 10 24.73 62.12 -45.98
N ALA A 11 25.86 61.57 -45.51
CA ALA A 11 25.85 60.51 -44.49
C ALA A 11 25.23 60.98 -43.17
N LEU A 12 25.59 62.18 -42.68
CA LEU A 12 25.01 62.74 -41.46
C LEU A 12 23.50 62.96 -41.58
N PHE A 13 23.04 63.47 -42.72
CA PHE A 13 21.62 63.66 -42.99
C PHE A 13 20.85 62.33 -43.03
N LEU A 14 21.39 61.31 -43.71
CA LEU A 14 20.79 59.98 -43.75
C LEU A 14 20.75 59.31 -42.36
N GLY A 15 21.80 59.48 -41.55
CA GLY A 15 21.83 59.02 -40.17
C GLY A 15 20.79 59.71 -39.28
N HIS A 16 20.58 61.02 -39.47
CA HIS A 16 19.51 61.76 -38.81
C HIS A 16 18.11 61.30 -39.24
N LEU A 17 17.90 61.04 -40.54
CA LEU A 17 16.64 60.50 -41.05
C LEU A 17 16.34 59.12 -40.46
N ALA A 18 17.33 58.23 -40.42
CA ALA A 18 17.20 56.94 -39.75
C ALA A 18 16.88 57.11 -38.26
N ALA A 19 17.55 58.02 -37.55
CA ALA A 19 17.26 58.32 -36.15
C ALA A 19 15.83 58.88 -35.96
N ALA A 20 15.33 59.72 -36.87
CA ALA A 20 13.97 60.24 -36.84
C ALA A 20 12.92 59.14 -37.05
N ILE A 21 13.17 58.18 -37.94
CA ILE A 21 12.29 57.02 -38.16
C ILE A 21 12.18 56.19 -36.88
N PHE A 22 13.32 55.84 -36.25
CA PHE A 22 13.29 55.08 -34.99
C PHE A 22 12.66 55.86 -33.85
N TYR A 23 12.83 57.19 -33.81
CA TYR A 23 12.14 58.04 -32.85
C TYR A 23 10.61 57.98 -33.03
N GLY A 24 10.12 58.03 -34.28
CA GLY A 24 8.71 57.85 -34.58
C GLY A 24 8.16 56.51 -34.09
N ILE A 25 8.92 55.43 -34.29
CA ILE A 25 8.56 54.09 -33.76
C ILE A 25 8.49 54.09 -32.23
N ASN A 26 9.50 54.65 -31.56
CA ASN A 26 9.55 54.73 -30.10
C ASN A 26 8.40 55.57 -29.51
N LEU A 27 7.98 56.64 -30.20
CA LEU A 27 6.84 57.46 -29.79
C LEU A 27 5.54 56.67 -29.82
N VAL A 28 5.28 55.93 -30.91
CA VAL A 28 4.08 55.09 -31.04
C VAL A 28 4.07 54.02 -29.95
N GLN A 29 5.23 53.40 -29.69
CA GLN A 29 5.38 52.37 -28.65
C GLN A 29 5.18 52.92 -27.23
N THR A 30 5.77 54.08 -26.92
CA THR A 30 5.58 54.74 -25.63
C THR A 30 4.11 55.10 -25.41
N SER A 31 3.44 55.61 -26.44
CA SER A 31 2.01 55.92 -26.39
C SER A 31 1.16 54.66 -26.18
N GLY A 32 1.45 53.59 -26.93
CA GLY A 32 0.77 52.29 -26.76
C GLY A 32 0.93 51.74 -25.34
N TYR A 33 2.13 51.83 -24.79
CA TYR A 33 2.42 51.40 -23.43
C TYR A 33 1.53 52.10 -22.38
N PHE A 34 1.42 53.43 -22.43
CA PHE A 34 0.58 54.16 -21.46
C PHE A 34 -0.92 53.90 -21.63
N GLN A 35 -1.36 53.51 -22.84
CA GLN A 35 -2.77 53.18 -23.12
C GLN A 35 -3.13 51.74 -22.70
N LEU A 36 -2.23 50.79 -22.91
CA LEU A 36 -2.48 49.36 -22.67
C LEU A 36 -2.16 48.94 -21.23
N PHE A 37 -1.16 49.56 -20.57
CA PHE A 37 -0.64 49.11 -19.27
C PHE A 37 -1.02 50.06 -18.12
N GLY A 38 -2.33 50.24 -17.94
CA GLY A 38 -2.91 51.07 -16.86
C GLY A 38 -2.54 50.64 -15.44
N ASN A 39 -2.23 49.37 -15.20
CA ASN A 39 -1.99 48.80 -13.86
C ASN A 39 -0.51 48.59 -13.50
N ASP A 40 0.43 48.91 -14.40
CA ASP A 40 1.87 48.75 -14.12
C ASP A 40 2.35 49.64 -12.96
N LEU A 41 3.33 49.13 -12.20
CA LEU A 41 3.96 49.81 -11.07
C LEU A 41 4.39 51.24 -11.44
N TRP A 42 4.11 52.20 -10.56
CA TRP A 42 4.34 53.62 -10.81
C TRP A 42 5.82 53.94 -11.13
N THR A 43 6.75 53.21 -10.52
CA THR A 43 8.20 53.32 -10.80
C THR A 43 8.55 52.99 -12.25
N LEU A 44 7.87 52.01 -12.85
CA LEU A 44 8.11 51.58 -14.22
C LEU A 44 7.53 52.59 -15.21
N LYS A 45 6.34 53.11 -14.93
CA LYS A 45 5.72 54.20 -15.71
C LYS A 45 6.58 55.47 -15.69
N PHE A 46 7.08 55.84 -14.52
CA PHE A 46 7.98 56.98 -14.37
C PHE A 46 9.28 56.78 -15.15
N THR A 47 9.84 55.57 -15.13
CA THR A 47 11.05 55.23 -15.89
C THR A 47 10.83 55.34 -17.41
N VAL A 48 9.71 54.82 -17.92
CA VAL A 48 9.36 54.93 -19.36
C VAL A 48 9.14 56.39 -19.77
N PHE A 49 8.50 57.19 -18.92
CA PHE A 49 8.35 58.63 -19.15
C PHE A 49 9.70 59.36 -19.24
N ILE A 50 10.64 59.05 -18.33
CA ILE A 50 12.01 59.61 -18.37
C ILE A 50 12.73 59.21 -19.66
N LEU A 51 12.65 57.93 -20.07
CA LEU A 51 13.28 57.45 -21.30
C LEU A 51 12.75 58.20 -22.53
N TRP A 52 11.44 58.44 -22.61
CA TRP A 52 10.83 59.21 -23.68
C TRP A 52 11.33 60.67 -23.73
N MET A 53 11.40 61.34 -22.57
CA MET A 53 11.94 62.70 -22.48
C MET A 53 13.41 62.75 -22.93
N LEU A 54 14.23 61.78 -22.50
CA LEU A 54 15.63 61.67 -22.90
C LEU A 54 15.77 61.39 -24.41
N ASP A 55 14.94 60.53 -24.99
CA ASP A 55 15.00 60.20 -26.42
C ASP A 55 14.56 61.37 -27.32
N THR A 56 13.60 62.17 -26.83
CA THR A 56 13.17 63.43 -27.44
C THR A 56 14.32 64.46 -27.41
N PHE A 57 14.96 64.62 -26.25
CA PHE A 57 16.10 65.52 -26.09
C PHE A 57 17.29 65.08 -26.96
N HIS A 58 17.57 63.77 -27.02
CA HIS A 58 18.58 63.19 -27.91
C HIS A 58 18.31 63.52 -29.38
N MET A 59 17.05 63.38 -29.83
CA MET A 59 16.65 63.73 -31.19
C MET A 59 16.83 65.22 -31.50
N ALA A 60 16.50 66.10 -30.55
CA ALA A 60 16.70 67.54 -30.69
C ALA A 60 18.18 67.90 -30.87
N MET A 61 19.08 67.27 -30.10
CA MET A 61 20.53 67.48 -30.22
C MET A 61 21.08 67.00 -31.57
N ILE A 62 20.64 65.83 -32.07
CA ILE A 62 21.02 65.34 -33.41
C ILE A 62 20.52 66.31 -34.49
N SER A 63 19.29 66.81 -34.35
CA SER A 63 18.69 67.77 -35.29
C SER A 63 19.48 69.08 -35.32
N HIS A 64 19.92 69.58 -34.16
CA HIS A 64 20.78 70.76 -34.07
C HIS A 64 22.12 70.54 -34.79
N VAL A 65 22.79 69.41 -34.57
CA VAL A 65 24.05 69.06 -35.25
C VAL A 65 23.89 69.09 -36.77
N VAL A 66 22.85 68.43 -37.29
CA VAL A 66 22.62 68.37 -38.74
C VAL A 66 22.18 69.72 -39.30
N TYR A 67 21.31 70.47 -38.62
CA TYR A 67 20.87 71.79 -39.06
C TYR A 67 22.04 72.78 -39.15
N THR A 68 22.94 72.78 -38.16
CA THR A 68 24.11 73.65 -38.18
C THR A 68 25.03 73.32 -39.37
N TYR A 69 25.37 72.04 -39.57
CA TYR A 69 26.27 71.64 -40.67
C TYR A 69 25.64 71.71 -42.08
N VAL A 70 24.31 71.53 -42.20
CA VAL A 70 23.61 71.51 -43.50
C VAL A 70 23.10 72.89 -43.89
N VAL A 71 22.65 73.71 -42.93
CA VAL A 71 21.94 74.97 -43.22
C VAL A 71 22.74 76.17 -42.75
N SER A 72 23.13 76.22 -41.48
CA SER A 72 23.73 77.43 -40.89
C SER A 72 25.14 77.69 -41.42
N ASP A 73 25.98 76.66 -41.49
CA ASP A 73 27.37 76.73 -41.96
C ASP A 73 27.53 76.15 -43.38
N PHE A 74 26.50 76.28 -44.23
CA PHE A 74 26.50 75.73 -45.58
C PHE A 74 27.69 76.25 -46.41
N GLY A 75 28.49 75.34 -46.98
CA GLY A 75 29.67 75.67 -47.78
C GLY A 75 30.94 75.99 -46.97
N ASN A 76 30.87 76.00 -45.63
CA ASN A 76 32.03 76.24 -44.76
C ASN A 76 32.77 74.93 -44.41
N ILE A 77 33.88 74.67 -45.12
CA ILE A 77 34.68 73.44 -44.95
C ILE A 77 35.39 73.39 -43.59
N GLU A 78 35.69 74.54 -42.97
CA GLU A 78 36.35 74.57 -41.66
C GLU A 78 35.38 74.30 -40.51
N ALA A 79 34.09 74.63 -40.67
CA ALA A 79 33.08 74.24 -39.71
C ALA A 79 32.97 72.70 -39.58
N LEU A 80 33.16 71.96 -40.67
CA LEU A 80 33.17 70.48 -40.68
C LEU A 80 34.38 69.88 -39.92
N ARG A 81 35.43 70.66 -39.66
CA ARG A 81 36.60 70.21 -38.88
C ARG A 81 36.42 70.38 -37.37
N LEU A 82 35.44 71.17 -36.95
CA LEU A 82 35.14 71.46 -35.55
C LEU A 82 33.95 70.64 -35.07
N THR A 83 34.12 69.98 -33.92
CA THR A 83 33.04 69.21 -33.29
C THR A 83 32.10 70.16 -32.53
N LEU A 84 30.81 70.15 -32.86
CA LEU A 84 29.80 70.92 -32.13
C LEU A 84 29.60 70.36 -30.71
N TRP A 85 29.34 71.24 -29.73
CA TRP A 85 29.06 70.83 -28.35
C TRP A 85 27.88 69.85 -28.26
N SER A 86 26.89 69.97 -29.14
CA SER A 86 25.72 69.10 -29.20
C SER A 86 26.06 67.64 -29.53
N VAL A 87 27.18 67.38 -30.21
CA VAL A 87 27.69 66.01 -30.47
C VAL A 87 28.10 65.32 -29.17
N TRP A 88 28.70 66.05 -28.24
CA TRP A 88 29.09 65.52 -26.94
C TRP A 88 27.87 65.33 -26.04
N VAL A 89 26.96 66.31 -26.04
CA VAL A 89 25.72 66.23 -25.25
C VAL A 89 24.87 65.04 -25.70
N GLN A 90 24.69 64.82 -27.01
CA GLN A 90 23.93 63.65 -27.48
C GLN A 90 24.62 62.33 -27.11
N ALA A 91 25.95 62.23 -27.15
CA ALA A 91 26.68 61.04 -26.72
C ALA A 91 26.50 60.74 -25.21
N ILE A 92 26.47 61.79 -24.36
CA ILE A 92 26.18 61.65 -22.93
C ILE A 92 24.74 61.14 -22.73
N VAL A 93 23.78 61.73 -23.41
CA VAL A 93 22.36 61.33 -23.33
C VAL A 93 22.16 59.89 -23.80
N SER A 94 22.82 59.50 -24.89
CA SER A 94 22.87 58.12 -25.40
C SER A 94 23.41 57.15 -24.36
N THR A 95 24.48 57.53 -23.64
CA THR A 95 25.04 56.73 -22.55
C THR A 95 24.03 56.58 -21.40
N ILE A 96 23.33 57.65 -21.03
CA ILE A 96 22.31 57.60 -19.97
C ILE A 96 21.15 56.69 -20.38
N ILE A 97 20.62 56.83 -21.60
CA ILE A 97 19.55 55.98 -22.15
C ILE A 97 19.96 54.51 -22.10
N THR A 98 21.15 54.17 -22.60
CA THR A 98 21.64 52.78 -22.63
C THR A 98 21.88 52.22 -21.22
N THR A 99 22.35 53.02 -20.26
CA THR A 99 22.47 52.60 -18.86
C THR A 99 21.11 52.30 -18.24
N ILE A 100 20.11 53.19 -18.40
CA ILE A 100 18.76 52.97 -17.86
C ILE A 100 18.15 51.70 -18.45
N VAL A 101 18.24 51.51 -19.78
CA VAL A 101 17.73 50.31 -20.45
C VAL A 101 18.42 49.04 -19.92
N ARG A 102 19.75 49.05 -19.77
CA ARG A 102 20.50 47.91 -19.21
C ARG A 102 20.11 47.60 -17.76
N LEU A 103 19.90 48.61 -16.93
CA LEU A 103 19.43 48.41 -15.54
C LEU A 103 18.05 47.75 -15.50
N ILE A 104 17.14 48.09 -16.41
CA ILE A 104 15.83 47.43 -16.53
C ILE A 104 16.00 45.95 -16.85
N TYR A 105 16.88 45.58 -17.78
CA TYR A 105 17.16 44.18 -18.11
C TYR A 105 17.80 43.42 -16.95
N VAL A 106 18.76 44.03 -16.25
CA VAL A 106 19.38 43.42 -15.05
C VAL A 106 18.35 43.20 -13.94
N MET A 107 17.45 44.17 -13.70
CA MET A 107 16.35 43.99 -12.74
C MET A 107 15.40 42.87 -13.14
N ARG A 108 15.12 42.71 -14.44
CA ARG A 108 14.31 41.57 -14.94
C ARG A 108 15.01 40.24 -14.71
N ILE A 109 16.29 40.15 -15.04
CA ILE A 109 17.12 38.96 -14.80
C ILE A 109 17.17 38.61 -13.31
N TRP A 110 17.35 39.59 -12.42
CA TRP A 110 17.35 39.38 -10.96
C TRP A 110 16.04 38.79 -10.44
N ARG A 111 14.89 39.26 -10.96
CA ARG A 111 13.58 38.74 -10.59
C ARG A 111 13.35 37.33 -11.14
N LEU A 112 13.73 37.08 -12.39
CA LEU A 112 13.59 35.78 -13.07
C LEU A 112 14.56 34.71 -12.55
N SER A 113 15.72 35.10 -12.01
CA SER A 113 16.72 34.19 -11.47
C SER A 113 16.50 33.82 -10.00
N ASN A 114 15.33 34.14 -9.44
CA ASN A 114 15.02 33.99 -8.02
C ASN A 114 16.03 34.68 -7.10
N ARG A 115 16.43 35.92 -7.43
CA ARG A 115 17.39 36.75 -6.67
C ARG A 115 18.82 36.19 -6.64
N ASN A 116 19.24 35.47 -7.67
CA ASN A 116 20.59 34.92 -7.75
C ASN A 116 21.64 36.03 -7.90
N VAL A 117 22.35 36.31 -6.81
CA VAL A 117 23.38 37.35 -6.69
C VAL A 117 24.55 37.12 -7.64
N TYR A 118 24.99 35.88 -7.82
CA TYR A 118 26.19 35.56 -8.60
C TYR A 118 26.05 35.96 -10.07
N LEU A 119 24.88 35.71 -10.66
CA LEU A 119 24.61 36.04 -12.06
C LEU A 119 24.53 37.56 -12.28
N VAL A 120 23.93 38.29 -11.36
CA VAL A 120 23.88 39.77 -11.42
C VAL A 120 25.24 40.39 -11.14
N THR A 121 26.04 39.82 -10.23
CA THR A 121 27.42 40.26 -10.01
C THR A 121 28.31 39.97 -11.22
N ALA A 122 28.12 38.87 -11.95
CA ALA A 122 28.87 38.57 -13.16
C ALA A 122 28.55 39.55 -14.30
N ILE A 123 27.28 39.93 -14.47
CA ILE A 123 26.87 40.98 -15.42
C ILE A 123 27.49 42.32 -15.03
N ALA A 124 27.43 42.70 -13.75
CA ALA A 124 28.03 43.93 -13.25
C ALA A 124 29.58 43.94 -13.40
N LEU A 125 30.25 42.82 -13.15
CA LEU A 125 31.70 42.66 -13.30
C LEU A 125 32.14 42.68 -14.77
N SER A 126 31.33 42.16 -15.69
CA SER A 126 31.62 42.23 -17.14
C SER A 126 31.62 43.67 -17.66
N ALA A 127 30.78 44.54 -17.09
CA ALA A 127 30.79 45.98 -17.36
C ALA A 127 32.01 46.70 -16.76
N LEU A 128 32.69 46.09 -15.78
CA LEU A 128 33.87 46.65 -15.09
C LEU A 128 35.22 46.18 -15.68
N PHE A 129 35.25 45.07 -16.44
CA PHE A 129 36.51 44.43 -16.88
C PHE A 129 37.30 45.20 -17.96
N SER A 130 36.79 46.33 -18.46
CA SER A 130 37.39 47.06 -19.59
C SER A 130 38.53 48.02 -19.25
N PHE A 131 39.00 48.10 -18.00
CA PHE A 131 40.20 48.89 -17.68
C PHE A 131 41.22 48.11 -16.86
N GLY A 132 42.28 47.68 -17.54
CA GLY A 132 43.44 47.03 -16.95
C GLY A 132 44.21 47.95 -16.00
N LYS A 133 44.43 47.45 -14.77
CA LYS A 133 45.46 47.78 -13.78
C LYS A 133 45.86 49.26 -13.64
N ARG A 134 45.19 49.98 -12.73
CA ARG A 134 45.85 51.01 -11.90
C ARG A 134 45.58 50.74 -10.42
N LYS A 135 46.62 50.37 -9.67
CA LYS A 135 46.61 50.13 -8.22
C LYS A 135 46.42 51.46 -7.48
N SER A 136 45.18 51.92 -7.31
CA SER A 136 44.75 52.74 -6.18
C SER A 136 43.25 52.95 -6.34
N TYR A 137 42.47 52.81 -5.26
CA TYR A 137 41.01 52.72 -5.20
C TYR A 137 40.40 51.32 -5.36
N TRP A 138 40.75 50.39 -4.47
CA TRP A 138 39.90 49.23 -4.17
C TRP A 138 39.76 49.08 -2.65
N THR A 139 39.06 50.01 -2.01
CA THR A 139 38.58 49.84 -0.63
C THR A 139 37.20 50.48 -0.48
N SER A 140 36.18 49.84 -1.06
CA SER A 140 34.85 49.64 -0.45
C SER A 140 33.87 49.08 -1.49
N VAL A 141 33.17 48.00 -1.12
CA VAL A 141 32.21 47.26 -1.96
C VAL A 141 30.83 47.95 -2.00
N GLY A 142 30.76 49.24 -1.63
CA GLY A 142 29.50 49.98 -1.42
C GLY A 142 28.98 50.84 -2.57
N LEU A 143 29.69 50.98 -3.70
CA LEU A 143 29.35 51.95 -4.77
C LEU A 143 29.43 51.34 -6.18
N MET A 144 28.79 50.20 -6.41
CA MET A 144 28.80 49.53 -7.73
C MET A 144 27.83 50.13 -8.77
N THR A 145 26.85 50.95 -8.37
CA THR A 145 25.86 51.53 -9.31
C THR A 145 26.26 52.89 -9.86
N GLU A 146 27.09 53.67 -9.16
CA GLU A 146 27.48 55.02 -9.59
C GLU A 146 28.64 55.05 -10.61
N GLN A 147 29.42 53.96 -10.77
CA GLN A 147 30.61 53.99 -11.62
C GLN A 147 30.40 53.56 -13.09
N ILE A 148 29.32 52.82 -13.41
CA ILE A 148 29.07 52.34 -14.80
C ILE A 148 28.62 53.49 -15.71
N ALA A 149 27.77 54.40 -15.19
CA ALA A 149 27.43 55.64 -15.88
C ALA A 149 28.61 56.63 -15.88
N ALA A 150 29.35 56.72 -14.76
CA ALA A 150 30.49 57.61 -14.65
C ALA A 150 31.62 57.27 -15.63
N CYS A 151 31.86 56.00 -16.00
CA CYS A 151 32.91 55.65 -16.95
C CYS A 151 32.64 56.09 -18.40
N GLY A 152 31.41 55.90 -18.90
CA GLY A 152 31.03 56.40 -20.23
C GLY A 152 31.01 57.94 -20.28
N ILE A 153 30.52 58.56 -19.20
CA ILE A 153 30.51 60.01 -19.04
C ILE A 153 31.94 60.55 -18.90
N VAL A 154 32.84 59.91 -18.15
CA VAL A 154 34.24 60.32 -17.96
C VAL A 154 35.07 60.17 -19.24
N VAL A 155 34.84 59.13 -20.05
CA VAL A 155 35.46 59.01 -21.39
C VAL A 155 34.93 60.12 -22.31
N THR A 156 33.63 60.41 -22.27
CA THR A 156 33.03 61.49 -23.09
C THR A 156 33.48 62.88 -22.62
N VAL A 157 33.62 63.09 -21.32
CA VAL A 157 34.05 64.35 -20.67
C VAL A 157 35.57 64.57 -20.78
N LYS A 158 36.41 63.53 -20.74
CA LYS A 158 37.84 63.69 -21.06
C LYS A 158 38.06 64.04 -22.52
N ASN A 159 37.21 63.55 -23.42
CA ASN A 159 37.22 63.96 -24.83
C ASN A 159 36.59 65.35 -25.06
N PHE A 160 35.73 65.83 -24.15
CA PHE A 160 35.15 67.19 -24.15
C PHE A 160 36.21 68.30 -24.06
N GLN A 161 37.39 68.03 -23.49
CA GLN A 161 38.48 69.01 -23.39
C GLN A 161 39.30 69.17 -24.69
N VAL A 162 38.99 68.41 -25.74
CA VAL A 162 39.78 68.35 -26.97
C VAL A 162 38.94 68.83 -28.16
N ASN A 163 39.08 70.10 -28.53
CA ASN A 163 38.31 70.76 -29.60
C ASN A 163 38.70 70.34 -31.05
N SER A 164 39.42 69.23 -31.24
CA SER A 164 39.88 68.78 -32.57
C SER A 164 39.84 67.26 -32.74
N TYR A 165 39.27 66.81 -33.87
CA TYR A 165 39.25 65.39 -34.29
C TYR A 165 40.65 64.74 -34.28
N ASN A 166 41.72 65.50 -34.52
CA ASN A 166 43.07 64.98 -34.62
C ASN A 166 43.62 64.44 -33.29
N ALA A 167 43.15 64.96 -32.15
CA ALA A 167 43.62 64.53 -30.83
C ALA A 167 42.78 63.38 -30.23
N ILE A 168 41.60 63.08 -30.79
CA ILE A 168 40.83 61.85 -30.49
C ILE A 168 41.60 60.60 -30.96
N SER A 169 42.45 60.73 -31.99
CA SER A 169 43.28 59.64 -32.52
C SER A 169 44.33 59.10 -31.53
N GLY A 170 44.68 59.87 -30.49
CA GLY A 170 45.65 59.45 -29.46
C GLY A 170 45.10 58.44 -28.45
N ASN A 171 43.78 58.31 -28.34
CA ASN A 171 43.09 57.47 -27.35
C ASN A 171 42.16 56.42 -27.98
N SER A 172 42.49 55.93 -29.18
CA SER A 172 41.68 54.96 -29.93
C SER A 172 41.35 53.68 -29.15
N TYR A 173 42.24 53.25 -28.25
CA TYR A 173 42.02 52.10 -27.37
C TYR A 173 40.78 52.23 -26.48
N LEU A 174 40.40 53.46 -26.08
CA LEU A 174 39.21 53.70 -25.24
C LEU A 174 37.91 53.39 -25.99
N LEU A 175 37.85 53.71 -27.29
CA LEU A 175 36.69 53.44 -28.12
C LEU A 175 36.53 51.94 -28.41
N TYR A 176 37.63 51.24 -28.71
CA TYR A 176 37.62 49.78 -28.88
C TYR A 176 37.21 49.05 -27.60
N LEU A 177 37.73 49.47 -26.44
CA LEU A 177 37.35 48.89 -25.15
C LEU A 177 35.88 49.16 -24.81
N GLY A 178 35.37 50.36 -25.10
CA GLY A 178 33.96 50.72 -24.86
C GLY A 178 32.98 49.98 -25.78
N LEU A 179 33.28 49.84 -27.07
CA LEU A 179 32.43 49.10 -28.01
C LEU A 179 32.53 47.58 -27.77
N GLY A 180 33.73 47.07 -27.49
CA GLY A 180 33.94 45.66 -27.16
C GLY A 180 33.21 45.24 -25.87
N SER A 181 33.23 46.08 -24.83
CA SER A 181 32.50 45.81 -23.59
C SER A 181 30.99 45.85 -23.77
N ALA A 182 30.49 46.74 -24.64
CA ALA A 182 29.08 46.78 -24.99
C ALA A 182 28.62 45.49 -25.66
N ILE A 183 29.41 44.93 -26.59
CA ILE A 183 29.13 43.65 -27.24
C ILE A 183 29.10 42.51 -26.21
N VAL A 184 30.12 42.42 -25.35
CA VAL A 184 30.20 41.39 -24.32
C VAL A 184 29.01 41.47 -23.37
N THR A 185 28.66 42.67 -22.91
CA THR A 185 27.54 42.89 -22.00
C THR A 185 26.20 42.46 -22.64
N ASP A 186 25.98 42.83 -23.90
CA ASP A 186 24.74 42.49 -24.62
C ASP A 186 24.62 40.97 -24.86
N VAL A 187 25.73 40.27 -25.17
CA VAL A 187 25.76 38.80 -25.30
C VAL A 187 25.46 38.11 -23.97
N ILE A 188 26.01 38.60 -22.86
CA ILE A 188 25.76 38.02 -21.54
C ILE A 188 24.30 38.22 -21.14
N ILE A 189 23.74 39.42 -21.32
CA ILE A 189 22.32 39.70 -21.00
C ILE A 189 21.40 38.81 -21.84
N THR A 190 21.65 38.72 -23.15
CA THR A 190 20.86 37.91 -24.10
C THR A 190 20.92 36.43 -23.74
N SER A 191 22.13 35.88 -23.53
CA SER A 191 22.33 34.48 -23.16
C SER A 191 21.69 34.15 -21.82
N SER A 192 21.86 35.03 -20.83
CA SER A 192 21.31 34.83 -19.48
C SER A 192 19.77 34.80 -19.50
N LEU A 193 19.14 35.72 -20.23
CA LEU A 193 17.69 35.76 -20.33
C LEU A 193 17.16 34.53 -21.06
N CYS A 194 17.82 34.08 -22.14
CA CYS A 194 17.42 32.86 -22.86
C CYS A 194 17.53 31.60 -21.99
N VAL A 195 18.63 31.44 -21.23
CA VAL A 195 18.80 30.29 -20.34
C VAL A 195 17.76 30.30 -19.22
N LEU A 196 17.50 31.45 -18.59
CA LEU A 196 16.49 31.56 -17.54
C LEU A 196 15.07 31.30 -18.07
N LEU A 197 14.74 31.75 -19.29
CA LEU A 197 13.45 31.46 -19.93
C LEU A 197 13.33 29.98 -20.31
N PHE A 198 14.41 29.34 -20.75
CA PHE A 198 14.42 27.91 -21.07
C PHE A 198 14.25 27.04 -19.83
N SER A 199 14.90 27.40 -18.72
CA SER A 199 14.84 26.66 -17.45
C SER A 199 13.47 26.74 -16.77
N ASN A 200 12.62 27.71 -17.13
CA ASN A 200 11.28 27.90 -16.56
C ASN A 200 10.14 27.31 -17.42
N ARG A 201 10.44 26.34 -18.29
CA ARG A 201 9.42 25.64 -19.10
C ARG A 201 8.50 24.77 -18.24
N THR A 202 7.23 24.70 -18.62
CA THR A 202 6.19 23.94 -17.91
C THR A 202 5.59 22.85 -18.80
N HIS A 203 4.69 22.02 -18.26
CA HIS A 203 4.00 20.98 -19.06
C HIS A 203 2.97 21.55 -20.06
N ILE A 204 2.70 22.85 -20.02
CA ILE A 204 1.68 23.50 -20.84
C ILE A 204 2.28 23.95 -22.18
N LYS A 205 1.81 23.33 -23.28
CA LYS A 205 2.34 23.58 -24.65
C LYS A 205 2.27 25.06 -25.05
N ARG A 206 1.22 25.77 -24.67
CA ARG A 206 1.05 27.20 -25.01
C ARG A 206 2.05 28.09 -24.28
N ILE A 207 2.34 27.82 -22.99
CA ILE A 207 3.37 28.54 -22.21
C ILE A 207 4.75 28.33 -22.83
N ASN A 208 5.07 27.10 -23.25
CA ASN A 208 6.33 26.82 -23.93
C ASN A 208 6.43 27.52 -25.30
N SER A 209 5.31 27.68 -26.01
CA SER A 209 5.26 28.47 -27.25
C SER A 209 5.53 29.95 -26.98
N LEU A 210 4.98 30.53 -25.90
CA LEU A 210 5.26 31.90 -25.47
C LEU A 210 6.73 32.09 -25.11
N LEU A 211 7.29 31.19 -24.30
CA LEU A 211 8.71 31.21 -23.93
C LEU A 211 9.60 31.14 -25.17
N ASN A 212 9.25 30.34 -26.18
CA ASN A 212 10.00 30.26 -27.44
C ASN A 212 9.96 31.57 -28.23
N THR A 213 8.79 32.19 -28.35
CA THR A 213 8.64 33.49 -29.00
C THR A 213 9.46 34.56 -28.27
N LEU A 214 9.39 34.61 -26.93
CA LEU A 214 10.17 35.55 -26.11
C LEU A 214 11.68 35.32 -26.23
N MET A 215 12.15 34.07 -26.25
CA MET A 215 13.55 33.73 -26.49
C MET A 215 14.00 34.18 -27.89
N LEU A 216 13.18 33.92 -28.93
CA LEU A 216 13.49 34.29 -30.30
C LEU A 216 13.61 35.82 -30.47
N TYR A 217 12.69 36.59 -29.90
CA TYR A 217 12.76 38.06 -29.89
C TYR A 217 13.97 38.58 -29.08
N THR A 218 14.31 37.95 -27.96
CA THR A 218 15.50 38.29 -27.18
C THR A 218 16.77 38.09 -28.00
N ILE A 219 16.86 37.00 -28.76
CA ILE A 219 17.98 36.72 -29.67
C ILE A 219 18.04 37.74 -30.80
N TYR A 220 16.94 38.00 -31.51
CA TYR A 220 16.94 38.96 -32.62
C TYR A 220 17.32 40.38 -32.17
N THR A 221 16.86 40.80 -30.99
CA THR A 221 17.19 42.12 -30.45
C THR A 221 18.65 42.22 -29.97
N GLY A 222 19.21 41.17 -29.35
CA GLY A 222 20.62 41.13 -28.96
C GLY A 222 21.58 41.02 -30.15
N MET A 223 21.17 40.31 -31.21
CA MET A 223 21.94 40.23 -32.46
C MET A 223 21.99 41.58 -33.17
N LEU A 224 20.88 42.31 -33.23
CA LEU A 224 20.83 43.61 -33.90
C LEU A 224 21.79 44.63 -33.26
N THR A 225 21.83 44.72 -31.91
CA THR A 225 22.75 45.63 -31.23
C THR A 225 24.21 45.20 -31.37
N GLY A 226 24.48 43.89 -31.35
CA GLY A 226 25.80 43.33 -31.65
C GLY A 226 26.29 43.70 -33.05
N VAL A 227 25.43 43.58 -34.08
CA VAL A 227 25.75 43.96 -35.46
C VAL A 227 26.08 45.45 -35.56
N TYR A 228 25.29 46.34 -34.93
CA TYR A 228 25.59 47.78 -34.91
C TYR A 228 26.94 48.08 -34.26
N ALA A 229 27.26 47.46 -33.13
CA ALA A 229 28.53 47.65 -32.45
C ALA A 229 29.73 47.13 -33.26
N ILE A 230 29.57 46.00 -33.97
CA ILE A 230 30.58 45.48 -34.90
C ILE A 230 30.78 46.43 -36.08
N VAL A 231 29.69 46.92 -36.70
CA VAL A 231 29.74 47.88 -37.81
C VAL A 231 30.47 49.16 -37.37
N LEU A 232 30.14 49.72 -36.20
CA LEU A 232 30.83 50.88 -35.65
C LEU A 232 32.33 50.62 -35.39
N THR A 233 32.66 49.42 -34.89
CA THR A 233 34.05 49.02 -34.64
C THR A 233 34.85 48.87 -35.94
N VAL A 234 34.25 48.28 -36.97
CA VAL A 234 34.86 48.12 -38.30
C VAL A 234 35.05 49.48 -38.98
N ILE A 235 34.03 50.35 -38.96
CA ILE A 235 34.14 51.71 -39.50
C ILE A 235 35.27 52.48 -38.82
N TYR A 236 35.41 52.33 -37.50
CA TYR A 236 36.50 52.95 -36.75
C TYR A 236 37.88 52.32 -37.02
N ALA A 237 37.96 51.00 -37.23
CA ALA A 237 39.21 50.31 -37.57
C ALA A 237 39.75 50.62 -38.96
N LEU A 238 38.86 50.92 -39.90
CA LEU A 238 39.23 51.36 -41.25
C LEU A 238 39.64 52.85 -41.32
N TYR A 239 39.67 53.54 -40.18
CA TYR A 239 40.08 54.94 -40.08
C TYR A 239 41.56 55.13 -40.45
N ARG A 240 41.83 55.86 -41.54
CA ARG A 240 43.19 56.19 -42.00
C ARG A 240 43.55 57.63 -41.66
N LYS A 241 44.66 57.83 -40.94
CA LYS A 241 45.04 59.09 -40.26
C LYS A 241 45.38 60.28 -41.19
N ASP A 242 45.59 60.05 -42.49
CA ASP A 242 46.21 61.05 -43.39
C ASP A 242 45.27 61.67 -44.43
N THR A 243 43.94 61.58 -44.27
CA THR A 243 43.00 62.17 -45.25
C THR A 243 41.80 62.79 -44.54
N ILE A 244 41.41 64.01 -44.92
CA ILE A 244 40.15 64.66 -44.51
C ILE A 244 39.01 63.75 -45.03
N SER A 245 38.54 62.83 -44.21
CA SER A 245 37.78 61.67 -44.70
C SER A 245 36.30 61.70 -44.28
N PRO A 246 35.40 61.22 -45.16
CA PRO A 246 33.97 61.04 -44.89
C PRO A 246 33.62 59.99 -43.82
N GLN A 247 34.63 59.42 -43.16
CA GLN A 247 34.49 58.32 -42.22
C GLN A 247 34.00 58.77 -40.84
N ASN A 248 34.30 60.00 -40.41
CA ASN A 248 33.74 60.57 -39.17
C ASN A 248 32.23 60.78 -39.28
N SER A 249 31.78 61.30 -40.43
CA SER A 249 30.36 61.45 -40.73
C SER A 249 29.65 60.12 -40.89
N LEU A 250 30.31 59.11 -41.46
CA LEU A 250 29.78 57.75 -41.55
C LEU A 250 29.63 57.11 -40.16
N PHE A 251 30.65 57.22 -39.30
CA PHE A 251 30.58 56.75 -37.92
C PHE A 251 29.41 57.40 -37.17
N MET A 252 29.27 58.73 -37.28
CA MET A 252 28.17 59.48 -36.68
C MET A 252 26.80 59.07 -37.25
N ALA A 253 26.72 58.79 -38.56
CA ALA A 253 25.50 58.35 -39.22
C ALA A 253 24.99 57.00 -38.69
N PHE A 254 25.88 56.08 -38.33
CA PHE A 254 25.52 54.81 -37.69
C PHE A 254 25.38 54.93 -36.16
N TYR A 255 26.04 55.91 -35.55
CA TYR A 255 25.95 56.16 -34.11
C TYR A 255 24.62 56.81 -33.71
N PHE A 256 24.10 57.78 -34.48
CA PHE A 256 22.85 58.47 -34.15
C PHE A 256 21.63 57.55 -33.95
N PRO A 257 21.39 56.53 -34.80
CA PRO A 257 20.25 55.63 -34.63
C PRO A 257 20.48 54.56 -33.54
N SER A 258 21.73 54.31 -33.14
CA SER A 258 22.13 53.15 -32.33
C SER A 258 21.43 53.06 -30.97
N CYS A 259 21.15 54.18 -30.31
CA CYS A 259 20.48 54.17 -29.00
C CYS A 259 18.96 54.06 -29.12
N LYS A 260 18.39 54.46 -30.26
CA LYS A 260 16.95 54.44 -30.48
C LYS A 260 16.44 53.02 -30.72
N THR A 261 17.25 52.15 -31.32
CA THR A 261 16.96 50.70 -31.46
C THR A 261 16.96 49.96 -30.13
N LEU A 262 17.60 50.51 -29.08
CA LEU A 262 17.54 49.94 -27.73
C LEU A 262 16.24 50.25 -26.98
N SER A 263 15.67 51.45 -27.20
CA SER A 263 14.43 51.86 -26.52
C SER A 263 13.21 51.09 -27.02
N SER A 264 13.15 50.77 -28.32
CA SER A 264 12.04 50.01 -28.89
C SER A 264 11.90 48.57 -28.36
N ARG A 265 12.92 48.07 -27.66
CA ARG A 265 12.98 46.70 -27.11
C ARG A 265 12.10 46.49 -25.87
N VAL A 266 11.70 47.56 -25.18
CA VAL A 266 11.03 47.45 -23.87
C VAL A 266 9.51 47.34 -24.02
N ASP A 267 8.93 47.99 -25.03
CA ASP A 267 7.49 48.19 -25.15
C ASP A 267 6.83 47.13 -26.05
N VAL A 268 7.47 46.72 -27.17
CA VAL A 268 6.97 45.63 -28.03
C VAL A 268 6.85 44.30 -27.27
N LEU A 269 7.80 44.05 -26.36
CA LEU A 269 7.79 42.84 -25.54
C LEU A 269 6.66 42.83 -24.52
N LYS A 270 6.13 43.99 -24.12
CA LYS A 270 5.04 44.08 -23.15
C LYS A 270 3.69 43.94 -23.81
N ASP A 271 3.46 44.65 -24.92
CA ASP A 271 2.21 44.61 -25.68
C ASP A 271 1.79 43.18 -26.05
N ASP A 272 2.73 42.35 -26.50
CA ASP A 272 2.45 40.97 -26.87
C ASP A 272 2.26 40.03 -25.67
N ILE A 273 2.95 40.28 -24.54
CA ILE A 273 2.75 39.51 -23.30
C ILE A 273 1.34 39.72 -22.75
N ALA A 274 0.86 40.97 -22.68
CA ALA A 274 -0.47 41.26 -22.13
C ALA A 274 -1.62 40.72 -23.01
N ARG A 275 -1.45 40.74 -24.34
CA ARG A 275 -2.44 40.12 -25.24
C ARG A 275 -2.57 38.63 -24.98
N LEU A 276 -1.45 37.96 -24.72
CA LEU A 276 -1.40 36.51 -24.51
C LEU A 276 -1.83 36.12 -23.10
N GLU A 277 -1.62 36.97 -22.09
CA GLU A 277 -2.17 36.83 -20.73
C GLU A 277 -3.71 36.93 -20.73
N ASN A 278 -4.29 37.93 -21.41
CA ASN A 278 -5.76 38.05 -21.51
C ASN A 278 -6.42 36.86 -22.23
N GLU A 279 -5.79 36.33 -23.28
CA GLU A 279 -6.28 35.11 -23.93
C GLU A 279 -6.13 33.87 -23.04
N PHE A 280 -5.11 33.82 -22.18
CA PHE A 280 -4.95 32.75 -21.21
C PHE A 280 -6.07 32.77 -20.16
N ASP A 281 -6.35 33.93 -19.56
CA ASP A 281 -7.41 34.08 -18.55
C ASP A 281 -8.79 33.73 -19.13
N HIS A 282 -9.06 34.11 -20.38
CA HIS A 282 -10.31 33.74 -21.04
C HIS A 282 -10.45 32.23 -21.24
N MET A 283 -9.37 31.54 -21.64
CA MET A 283 -9.40 30.09 -21.80
C MET A 283 -9.44 29.35 -20.46
N ALA A 284 -8.80 29.85 -19.41
CA ALA A 284 -8.89 29.28 -18.07
C ALA A 284 -10.34 29.33 -17.55
N ALA A 285 -11.04 30.45 -17.77
CA ALA A 285 -12.46 30.56 -17.44
C ALA A 285 -13.34 29.60 -18.27
N VAL A 286 -13.00 29.35 -19.53
CA VAL A 286 -13.69 28.35 -20.37
C VAL A 286 -13.40 26.93 -19.89
N GLU A 287 -12.18 26.63 -19.45
CA GLU A 287 -11.82 25.35 -18.83
C GLU A 287 -12.62 25.09 -17.56
N ASP A 288 -12.66 26.06 -16.64
CA ASP A 288 -13.46 25.95 -15.40
C ASP A 288 -14.95 25.73 -15.70
N TYR A 289 -15.49 26.43 -16.71
CA TYR A 289 -16.87 26.23 -17.16
C TYR A 289 -17.11 24.82 -17.73
N LEU A 290 -16.16 24.29 -18.51
CA LEU A 290 -16.23 22.93 -19.07
C LEU A 290 -16.09 21.85 -17.98
N VAL A 291 -15.23 22.06 -16.98
CA VAL A 291 -15.09 21.17 -15.83
C VAL A 291 -16.40 21.13 -15.04
N MET A 292 -17.00 22.28 -14.76
CA MET A 292 -18.31 22.36 -14.10
C MET A 292 -19.42 21.65 -14.90
N GLN A 293 -19.45 21.82 -16.23
CA GLN A 293 -20.37 21.10 -17.12
C GLN A 293 -20.16 19.58 -17.05
N LEU A 294 -18.91 19.11 -17.07
CA LEU A 294 -18.58 17.69 -16.95
C LEU A 294 -18.99 17.11 -15.59
N GLU A 295 -18.78 17.84 -14.49
CA GLU A 295 -19.24 17.42 -13.16
C GLU A 295 -20.77 17.32 -13.09
N THR A 296 -21.46 18.30 -13.66
CA THR A 296 -22.92 18.29 -13.75
C THR A 296 -23.40 17.08 -14.54
N LEU A 297 -22.77 16.78 -15.68
CA LEU A 297 -23.11 15.64 -16.52
C LEU A 297 -22.81 14.30 -15.81
N ARG A 298 -21.67 14.17 -15.13
CA ARG A 298 -21.32 13.02 -14.29
C ARG A 298 -22.34 12.80 -13.17
N SER A 299 -22.80 13.87 -12.52
CA SER A 299 -23.85 13.78 -11.49
C SER A 299 -25.18 13.27 -12.07
N SER A 300 -25.55 13.74 -13.27
CA SER A 300 -26.75 13.29 -13.98
C SER A 300 -26.63 11.82 -14.39
N MET A 301 -25.48 11.39 -14.90
CA MET A 301 -25.22 9.97 -15.22
C MET A 301 -25.34 9.10 -13.97
N LYS A 302 -24.74 9.48 -12.84
CA LYS A 302 -24.84 8.75 -11.56
C LYS A 302 -26.30 8.61 -11.11
N LYS A 303 -27.11 9.68 -11.27
CA LYS A 303 -28.55 9.65 -10.99
C LYS A 303 -29.30 8.66 -11.89
N HIS A 304 -29.04 8.68 -13.20
CA HIS A 304 -29.67 7.73 -14.14
C HIS A 304 -29.25 6.28 -13.87
N GLN A 305 -27.96 6.04 -13.60
CA GLN A 305 -27.46 4.72 -13.24
C GLN A 305 -28.15 4.18 -11.98
N SER A 306 -28.32 5.03 -10.96
CA SER A 306 -29.04 4.65 -9.73
C SER A 306 -30.51 4.28 -10.00
N ARG A 307 -31.16 4.94 -10.98
CA ARG A 307 -32.55 4.64 -11.38
C ARG A 307 -32.64 3.32 -12.14
N ILE A 308 -31.71 3.05 -13.04
CA ILE A 308 -31.62 1.75 -13.75
C ILE A 308 -31.44 0.61 -12.74
N ASN A 309 -30.53 0.75 -11.78
CA ASN A 309 -30.29 -0.27 -10.77
C ASN A 309 -31.53 -0.53 -9.90
N ARG A 310 -32.31 0.50 -9.54
CA ARG A 310 -33.59 0.33 -8.83
C ARG A 310 -34.59 -0.47 -9.66
N LEU A 311 -34.81 -0.09 -10.92
CA LEU A 311 -35.73 -0.80 -11.80
C LEU A 311 -35.32 -2.27 -12.01
N ARG A 312 -34.02 -2.55 -12.13
CA ARG A 312 -33.50 -3.92 -12.19
C ARG A 312 -33.76 -4.70 -10.90
N SER A 313 -33.58 -4.07 -9.75
CA SER A 313 -33.87 -4.67 -8.44
C SER A 313 -35.36 -4.98 -8.28
N ASP A 314 -36.24 -4.08 -8.72
CA ASP A 314 -37.69 -4.26 -8.64
C ASP A 314 -38.18 -5.39 -9.57
N CYS A 315 -37.48 -5.62 -10.67
CA CYS A 315 -37.75 -6.73 -11.59
C CYS A 315 -37.07 -8.06 -11.20
N ALA A 316 -36.25 -8.09 -10.15
CA ALA A 316 -35.55 -9.31 -9.74
C ALA A 316 -36.55 -10.29 -9.11
N PRO A 317 -36.51 -11.60 -9.43
CA PRO A 317 -37.43 -12.60 -8.87
C PRO A 317 -37.47 -12.60 -7.34
N ILE A 318 -36.33 -12.32 -6.70
CA ILE A 318 -36.21 -12.25 -5.25
C ILE A 318 -37.01 -11.11 -4.60
N ALA A 319 -37.36 -10.06 -5.36
CA ALA A 319 -38.19 -8.96 -4.89
C ALA A 319 -39.68 -9.33 -4.75
N SER A 320 -40.09 -10.50 -5.30
CA SER A 320 -41.45 -11.03 -5.14
C SER A 320 -41.67 -11.82 -3.84
N ILE A 321 -40.58 -12.11 -3.11
CA ILE A 321 -40.62 -12.90 -1.87
C ILE A 321 -41.10 -12.02 -0.71
N PRO A 322 -42.02 -12.50 0.15
CA PRO A 322 -42.44 -11.78 1.36
C PRO A 322 -41.27 -11.51 2.31
N ASN A 323 -41.36 -10.40 3.06
CA ASN A 323 -40.30 -9.97 3.98
C ASN A 323 -40.01 -11.01 5.07
N GLU A 324 -41.01 -11.76 5.49
CA GLU A 324 -40.91 -12.81 6.52
C GLU A 324 -40.05 -13.98 6.04
N ILE A 325 -40.17 -14.33 4.77
CA ILE A 325 -39.39 -15.42 4.16
C ILE A 325 -37.96 -14.95 3.91
N LEU A 326 -37.78 -13.69 3.46
CA LEU A 326 -36.44 -13.09 3.37
C LEU A 326 -35.76 -13.01 4.74
N ALA A 327 -36.49 -12.68 5.80
CA ALA A 327 -35.97 -12.66 7.17
C ALA A 327 -35.53 -14.06 7.62
N ALA A 328 -36.35 -15.10 7.38
CA ALA A 328 -35.99 -16.47 7.70
C ALA A 328 -34.76 -16.97 6.92
N ILE A 329 -34.62 -16.57 5.64
CA ILE A 329 -33.43 -16.86 4.83
C ILE A 329 -32.20 -16.18 5.42
N PHE A 330 -32.32 -14.90 5.82
CA PHE A 330 -31.21 -14.18 6.44
C PHE A 330 -30.80 -14.82 7.77
N GLU A 331 -31.75 -15.23 8.62
CA GLU A 331 -31.44 -15.90 9.88
C GLU A 331 -30.77 -17.27 9.69
N ALA A 332 -31.07 -17.98 8.59
CA ALA A 332 -30.43 -19.26 8.28
C ALA A 332 -29.06 -19.12 7.59
N GLY A 333 -28.81 -18.01 6.89
CA GLY A 333 -27.57 -17.78 6.12
C GLY A 333 -26.24 -17.91 6.89
N PRO A 334 -26.12 -17.43 8.14
CA PRO A 334 -24.87 -17.48 8.91
C PRO A 334 -24.33 -18.88 9.20
N SER A 335 -25.09 -19.96 8.98
CA SER A 335 -24.59 -21.33 9.14
C SER A 335 -23.70 -21.80 7.99
N ALA A 336 -23.69 -21.09 6.86
CA ALA A 336 -22.95 -21.45 5.65
C ALA A 336 -21.72 -20.56 5.38
N TYR A 337 -21.50 -19.54 6.22
CA TYR A 337 -20.40 -18.58 6.06
C TYR A 337 -19.44 -18.72 7.25
N GLU A 338 -18.12 -18.76 6.97
CA GLU A 338 -17.10 -18.78 8.03
C GLU A 338 -17.10 -17.49 8.85
N ASP A 339 -17.48 -16.37 8.21
CA ASP A 339 -17.58 -15.06 8.85
C ASP A 339 -19.02 -14.52 8.91
N ARG A 340 -19.61 -14.59 10.10
CA ARG A 340 -20.98 -14.11 10.35
C ARG A 340 -21.10 -12.58 10.28
N GLU A 341 -20.04 -11.84 10.60
CA GLU A 341 -20.04 -10.38 10.59
C GLU A 341 -20.08 -9.86 9.15
N GLU A 342 -19.21 -10.42 8.30
CA GLU A 342 -19.16 -10.08 6.88
C GLU A 342 -20.51 -10.37 6.21
N PHE A 343 -21.15 -11.50 6.55
CA PHE A 343 -22.46 -11.85 6.03
C PHE A 343 -23.52 -10.78 6.36
N ALA A 344 -23.65 -10.39 7.65
CA ALA A 344 -24.60 -9.37 8.10
C ALA A 344 -24.37 -8.01 7.40
N MET A 345 -23.10 -7.64 7.22
CA MET A 345 -22.71 -6.42 6.51
C MET A 345 -23.08 -6.50 5.03
N CYS A 346 -22.75 -7.60 4.36
CA CYS A 346 -23.06 -7.84 2.95
C CYS A 346 -24.56 -7.73 2.66
N ILE A 347 -25.41 -8.45 3.41
CA ILE A 347 -26.87 -8.43 3.19
C ILE A 347 -27.47 -7.04 3.44
N SER A 348 -26.92 -6.29 4.40
CA SER A 348 -27.37 -4.93 4.69
C SER A 348 -27.01 -3.91 3.59
N HIS A 349 -26.09 -4.27 2.69
CA HIS A 349 -25.59 -3.40 1.62
C HIS A 349 -26.17 -3.70 0.23
N VAL A 350 -26.99 -4.75 0.07
CA VAL A 350 -27.59 -5.12 -1.23
C VAL A 350 -28.64 -4.12 -1.71
N SER A 351 -29.67 -3.84 -0.90
CA SER A 351 -30.77 -2.94 -1.26
C SER A 351 -31.35 -2.23 -0.03
N ARG A 352 -32.17 -1.20 -0.24
CA ARG A 352 -32.85 -0.51 0.88
C ARG A 352 -33.82 -1.43 1.62
N LEU A 353 -34.51 -2.32 0.88
CA LEU A 353 -35.43 -3.30 1.46
C LEU A 353 -34.65 -4.28 2.35
N TRP A 354 -33.56 -4.85 1.83
CA TRP A 354 -32.74 -5.82 2.54
C TRP A 354 -32.08 -5.20 3.77
N ARG A 355 -31.61 -3.96 3.66
CA ARG A 355 -31.09 -3.22 4.81
C ARG A 355 -32.13 -3.07 5.91
N ASN A 356 -33.35 -2.67 5.57
CA ASN A 356 -34.41 -2.48 6.57
C ASN A 356 -34.78 -3.81 7.26
N ILE A 357 -34.81 -4.91 6.50
CA ILE A 357 -35.07 -6.25 7.03
C ILE A 357 -33.91 -6.72 7.91
N ALA A 358 -32.67 -6.66 7.42
CA ALA A 358 -31.48 -7.10 8.17
C ALA A 358 -31.29 -6.32 9.48
N LEU A 359 -31.52 -5.00 9.47
CA LEU A 359 -31.44 -4.17 10.68
C LEU A 359 -32.54 -4.50 11.70
N ALA A 360 -33.67 -5.08 11.28
CA ALA A 360 -34.78 -5.44 12.16
C ALA A 360 -34.62 -6.83 12.80
N ILE A 361 -33.59 -7.59 12.42
CA ILE A 361 -33.34 -8.97 12.86
C ILE A 361 -32.15 -8.97 13.84
N PRO A 362 -32.37 -9.01 15.17
CA PRO A 362 -31.29 -8.87 16.15
C PRO A 362 -30.30 -10.04 16.16
N SER A 363 -30.76 -11.24 15.76
CA SER A 363 -29.98 -12.48 15.67
C SER A 363 -28.83 -12.40 14.66
N LEU A 364 -28.91 -11.52 13.65
CA LEU A 364 -27.82 -11.29 12.70
C LEU A 364 -26.63 -10.54 13.29
N TRP A 365 -26.85 -9.79 14.37
CA TRP A 365 -25.86 -8.87 14.95
C TRP A 365 -25.27 -9.41 16.26
N THR A 366 -25.44 -10.71 16.56
CA THR A 366 -24.97 -11.32 17.81
C THR A 366 -23.51 -11.77 17.76
N SER A 367 -22.92 -11.87 16.58
CA SER A 367 -21.50 -12.20 16.39
C SER A 367 -20.68 -10.92 16.55
N ILE A 368 -19.88 -10.84 17.59
CA ILE A 368 -19.04 -9.70 17.90
C ILE A 368 -17.58 -10.12 17.74
N ARG A 369 -16.88 -9.53 16.76
CA ARG A 369 -15.44 -9.70 16.62
C ARG A 369 -14.69 -8.51 17.21
N VAL A 370 -13.60 -8.81 17.92
CA VAL A 370 -12.61 -7.89 18.45
C VAL A 370 -11.30 -8.27 17.79
N ASN A 371 -10.63 -7.34 17.11
CA ASN A 371 -9.36 -7.59 16.44
C ASN A 371 -8.45 -6.35 16.48
N CYS A 372 -7.15 -6.59 16.32
CA CYS A 372 -6.12 -5.55 16.41
C CYS A 372 -5.65 -5.02 15.04
N GLU A 373 -6.19 -5.56 13.94
CA GLU A 373 -5.84 -5.15 12.58
C GLU A 373 -6.47 -3.79 12.25
N CYS A 374 -5.69 -2.73 12.43
CA CYS A 374 -6.18 -1.36 12.45
C CYS A 374 -6.59 -0.83 11.06
N VAL A 375 -7.84 -0.39 10.88
CA VAL A 375 -8.25 0.57 9.83
C VAL A 375 -9.16 1.66 10.43
N GLY A 376 -8.60 2.49 11.32
CA GLY A 376 -9.18 3.75 11.83
C GLY A 376 -10.41 3.65 12.76
N ASP A 377 -10.95 4.80 13.18
CA ASP A 377 -12.07 4.97 14.15
C ASP A 377 -13.38 4.20 13.80
N GLY A 378 -13.46 3.58 12.61
CA GLY A 378 -14.65 2.88 12.13
C GLY A 378 -14.95 1.58 12.90
N GLN A 379 -13.95 0.90 13.44
CA GLN A 379 -14.10 -0.41 14.11
C GLN A 379 -14.85 -0.32 15.43
N LEU A 380 -14.49 0.63 16.31
CA LEU A 380 -15.23 0.89 17.56
C LEU A 380 -16.69 1.22 17.29
N ARG A 381 -16.93 2.06 16.27
CA ARG A 381 -18.29 2.40 15.86
C ARG A 381 -19.06 1.18 15.32
N MET A 382 -18.38 0.27 14.61
CA MET A 382 -19.00 -0.96 14.14
C MET A 382 -19.38 -1.85 15.31
N LEU A 383 -18.46 -2.04 16.25
CA LEU A 383 -18.67 -2.79 17.49
C LEU A 383 -19.90 -2.27 18.26
N GLU A 384 -19.97 -0.97 18.51
CA GLU A 384 -21.12 -0.33 19.15
C GLU A 384 -22.44 -0.57 18.38
N LEU A 385 -22.40 -0.50 17.05
CA LEU A 385 -23.58 -0.73 16.21
C LEU A 385 -24.07 -2.18 16.29
N PHE A 386 -23.17 -3.16 16.28
CA PHE A 386 -23.54 -4.57 16.44
C PHE A 386 -24.15 -4.82 17.82
N ILE A 387 -23.52 -4.31 18.87
CA ILE A 387 -24.03 -4.41 20.25
C ILE A 387 -25.43 -3.78 20.35
N ALA A 388 -25.63 -2.58 19.81
CA ALA A 388 -26.92 -1.89 19.84
C ALA A 388 -28.02 -2.67 19.10
N ARG A 389 -27.70 -3.28 17.95
CA ARG A 389 -28.66 -4.03 17.12
C ARG A 389 -28.96 -5.43 17.63
N SER A 390 -28.02 -6.06 18.34
CA SER A 390 -28.23 -7.36 18.99
C SER A 390 -29.30 -7.33 20.09
N HIS A 391 -29.65 -6.13 20.58
CA HIS A 391 -30.60 -5.90 21.67
C HIS A 391 -30.27 -6.72 22.93
N GLY A 392 -31.17 -7.61 23.37
CA GLY A 392 -30.98 -8.47 24.54
C GLY A 392 -30.61 -9.92 24.19
N LYS A 393 -30.25 -10.20 22.93
CA LYS A 393 -29.91 -11.57 22.52
C LYS A 393 -28.56 -12.01 23.10
N PRO A 394 -28.36 -13.33 23.31
CA PRO A 394 -27.05 -13.86 23.67
C PRO A 394 -26.02 -13.56 22.57
N LEU A 395 -24.78 -13.30 22.96
CA LEU A 395 -23.69 -12.85 22.09
C LEU A 395 -22.65 -13.96 21.91
N ASP A 396 -22.13 -14.08 20.69
CA ASP A 396 -20.97 -14.88 20.37
C ASP A 396 -19.78 -13.93 20.25
N ILE A 397 -18.81 -14.03 21.15
CA ILE A 397 -17.65 -13.14 21.19
C ILE A 397 -16.45 -13.88 20.60
N THR A 398 -15.81 -13.27 19.61
CA THR A 398 -14.55 -13.73 19.03
C THR A 398 -13.50 -12.64 19.22
N ILE A 399 -12.43 -12.95 19.95
CA ILE A 399 -11.27 -12.07 20.11
C ILE A 399 -10.14 -12.65 19.29
N ASP A 400 -9.75 -11.95 18.24
CA ASP A 400 -8.76 -12.39 17.27
C ASP A 400 -7.49 -11.54 17.34
N LEU A 401 -6.45 -12.15 17.89
CA LEU A 401 -5.11 -11.58 18.11
C LEU A 401 -4.09 -12.23 17.16
N VAL A 402 -4.53 -12.80 16.05
CA VAL A 402 -3.64 -13.40 15.05
C VAL A 402 -2.95 -12.31 14.23
N ARG A 403 -1.62 -12.41 14.12
CA ARG A 403 -0.72 -11.55 13.36
C ARG A 403 -0.56 -12.07 11.94
N ASP A 404 -1.01 -11.30 10.96
CA ASP A 404 -0.59 -11.50 9.57
C ASP A 404 0.85 -11.00 9.40
N ASP A 405 1.73 -11.81 8.82
CA ASP A 405 3.18 -11.53 8.72
C ASP A 405 3.49 -10.22 7.95
N ASP A 406 2.52 -9.72 7.18
CA ASP A 406 2.60 -8.51 6.35
C ASP A 406 1.96 -7.25 6.99
N ALA A 407 1.36 -7.34 8.19
CA ALA A 407 0.59 -6.26 8.81
C ALA A 407 1.43 -5.41 9.81
N ASP A 408 1.96 -4.27 9.36
CA ASP A 408 2.69 -3.28 10.18
C ASP A 408 1.82 -2.56 11.24
N SER A 409 0.51 -2.81 11.32
CA SER A 409 -0.44 -2.04 12.13
C SER A 409 -1.08 -2.86 13.25
N TRP A 410 -0.35 -3.03 14.36
CA TRP A 410 -0.85 -3.56 15.63
C TRP A 410 -1.17 -2.41 16.59
N ASP A 411 -2.42 -2.34 17.07
CA ASP A 411 -2.85 -1.31 18.01
C ASP A 411 -3.37 -1.92 19.33
N GLU A 412 -2.49 -1.99 20.33
CA GLU A 412 -2.82 -2.49 21.67
C GLU A 412 -3.82 -1.59 22.42
N LEU A 413 -3.87 -0.29 22.12
CA LEU A 413 -4.81 0.63 22.76
C LEU A 413 -6.23 0.35 22.27
N LEU A 414 -6.38 0.08 20.97
CA LEU A 414 -7.68 -0.29 20.38
C LEU A 414 -8.24 -1.57 21.02
N LEU A 415 -7.39 -2.58 21.27
CA LEU A 415 -7.80 -3.81 21.95
C LEU A 415 -8.32 -3.52 23.36
N CYS A 416 -7.64 -2.64 24.11
CA CYS A 416 -8.11 -2.19 25.43
C CYS A 416 -9.49 -1.51 25.32
N GLU A 417 -9.68 -0.58 24.38
CA GLU A 417 -10.95 0.12 24.19
C GLU A 417 -12.09 -0.83 23.79
N GLN A 418 -11.83 -1.80 22.91
CA GLN A 418 -12.83 -2.80 22.50
C GLN A 418 -13.20 -3.74 23.67
N THR A 419 -12.21 -4.21 24.44
CA THR A 419 -12.46 -5.10 25.59
C THR A 419 -13.19 -4.38 26.73
N ASP A 420 -12.92 -3.09 26.96
CA ASP A 420 -13.66 -2.23 27.90
C ASP A 420 -15.15 -2.14 27.54
N ILE A 421 -15.50 -2.23 26.25
CA ILE A 421 -16.90 -2.25 25.78
C ILE A 421 -17.53 -3.64 25.91
N VAL A 422 -16.79 -4.71 25.58
CA VAL A 422 -17.34 -6.07 25.46
C VAL A 422 -17.43 -6.79 26.81
N PHE A 423 -16.44 -6.64 27.70
CA PHE A 423 -16.37 -7.37 28.97
C PHE A 423 -17.53 -7.08 29.94
N PRO A 424 -18.04 -5.83 30.04
CA PRO A 424 -19.26 -5.55 30.81
C PRO A 424 -20.51 -6.32 30.34
N LEU A 425 -20.50 -6.83 29.11
CA LEU A 425 -21.61 -7.61 28.52
C LEU A 425 -21.54 -9.12 28.84
N VAL A 426 -20.63 -9.57 29.70
CA VAL A 426 -20.42 -11.00 30.04
C VAL A 426 -21.69 -11.75 30.46
N SER A 427 -22.67 -11.06 31.02
CA SER A 427 -23.98 -11.65 31.37
C SER A 427 -24.77 -12.16 30.15
N ARG A 428 -24.43 -11.71 28.94
CA ARG A 428 -25.06 -12.06 27.67
C ARG A 428 -24.21 -13.02 26.83
N TRP A 429 -22.98 -13.35 27.22
CA TRP A 429 -22.12 -14.20 26.42
C TRP A 429 -22.65 -15.62 26.37
N ARG A 430 -22.81 -16.16 25.16
CA ARG A 430 -23.14 -17.56 24.87
C ARG A 430 -21.89 -18.35 24.50
N SER A 431 -21.02 -17.77 23.67
CA SER A 431 -19.72 -18.36 23.34
C SER A 431 -18.62 -17.33 23.44
N LEU A 432 -17.44 -17.77 23.85
CA LEU A 432 -16.22 -16.96 23.85
C LEU A 432 -15.12 -17.75 23.14
N ARG A 433 -14.58 -17.17 22.07
CA ARG A 433 -13.41 -17.69 21.33
C ARG A 433 -12.29 -16.66 21.42
N VAL A 434 -11.10 -17.10 21.80
CA VAL A 434 -9.89 -16.27 21.84
C VAL A 434 -8.81 -16.95 21.00
N SER A 435 -8.40 -16.32 19.91
CA SER A 435 -7.28 -16.76 19.06
C SER A 435 -6.14 -15.77 19.14
N GLY A 436 -4.89 -16.22 19.08
CA GLY A 436 -3.74 -15.32 19.02
C GLY A 436 -2.45 -15.97 18.51
N THR A 437 -1.54 -15.16 18.00
CA THR A 437 -0.21 -15.65 17.57
C THR A 437 0.70 -15.87 18.77
N PHE A 438 0.68 -14.95 19.75
CA PHE A 438 1.55 -15.00 20.93
C PHE A 438 0.77 -15.32 22.21
N ARG A 439 1.38 -16.11 23.09
CA ARG A 439 0.77 -16.51 24.38
C ARG A 439 0.49 -15.31 25.28
N GLU A 440 1.45 -14.42 25.44
CA GLU A 440 1.35 -13.25 26.33
C GLU A 440 0.09 -12.42 26.04
N GLU A 441 -0.22 -12.17 24.77
CA GLU A 441 -1.39 -11.41 24.35
C GLU A 441 -2.70 -12.10 24.75
N VAL A 442 -2.77 -13.42 24.54
CA VAL A 442 -3.91 -14.23 24.97
C VAL A 442 -4.05 -14.18 26.49
N PHE A 443 -2.97 -14.32 27.26
CA PHE A 443 -2.99 -14.21 28.71
C PHE A 443 -3.46 -12.84 29.21
N ASN A 444 -3.02 -11.77 28.57
CA ASN A 444 -3.44 -10.40 28.89
C ASN A 444 -4.96 -10.23 28.73
N VAL A 445 -5.57 -10.89 27.73
CA VAL A 445 -7.03 -10.91 27.52
C VAL A 445 -7.75 -11.83 28.52
N LEU A 446 -7.14 -12.96 28.90
CA LEU A 446 -7.74 -13.92 29.84
C LEU A 446 -7.70 -13.45 31.30
N SER A 447 -6.66 -12.72 31.70
CA SER A 447 -6.44 -12.27 33.09
C SER A 447 -7.65 -11.51 33.68
N PRO A 448 -8.28 -10.54 32.98
CA PRO A 448 -9.48 -9.86 33.46
C PRO A 448 -10.70 -10.77 33.63
N LEU A 449 -10.80 -11.89 32.91
CA LEU A 449 -11.94 -12.81 32.97
C LEU A 449 -12.02 -13.57 34.30
N ARG A 450 -10.93 -13.62 35.06
CA ARG A 450 -10.84 -14.25 36.39
C ARG A 450 -12.00 -13.87 37.31
N HIS A 451 -12.38 -12.60 37.33
CA HIS A 451 -13.35 -12.06 38.28
C HIS A 451 -14.79 -11.96 37.74
N LEU A 452 -15.03 -12.45 36.52
CA LEU A 452 -16.33 -12.32 35.87
C LEU A 452 -17.28 -13.47 36.23
N TYR A 453 -18.59 -13.19 36.15
CA TYR A 453 -19.66 -14.18 36.25
C TYR A 453 -20.32 -14.32 34.88
N ALA A 454 -20.28 -15.53 34.30
CA ALA A 454 -20.74 -15.81 32.94
C ALA A 454 -21.96 -16.76 32.96
N PRO A 455 -23.18 -16.26 33.26
CA PRO A 455 -24.37 -17.09 33.49
C PRO A 455 -24.89 -17.83 32.26
N LEU A 456 -24.65 -17.32 31.06
CA LEU A 456 -25.16 -17.85 29.79
C LEU A 456 -24.10 -18.53 28.93
N LEU A 457 -22.83 -18.59 29.38
CA LEU A 457 -21.73 -19.10 28.59
C LEU A 457 -21.87 -20.63 28.45
N GLU A 458 -21.98 -21.10 27.21
CA GLU A 458 -22.18 -22.50 26.82
C GLU A 458 -20.89 -23.10 26.23
N ALA A 459 -20.09 -22.29 25.53
CA ALA A 459 -18.86 -22.71 24.87
C ALA A 459 -17.70 -21.73 25.14
N PHE A 460 -16.51 -22.28 25.45
CA PHE A 460 -15.28 -21.53 25.64
C PHE A 460 -14.14 -22.14 24.82
N GLU A 461 -13.50 -21.33 24.00
CA GLU A 461 -12.43 -21.77 23.10
C GLU A 461 -11.22 -20.84 23.18
N VAL A 462 -10.02 -21.41 23.28
CA VAL A 462 -8.76 -20.67 23.28
C VAL A 462 -7.76 -21.35 22.34
N LYS A 463 -7.15 -20.59 21.42
CA LYS A 463 -6.17 -21.08 20.45
C LYS A 463 -4.94 -20.18 20.35
N VAL A 464 -3.75 -20.77 20.38
CA VAL A 464 -2.48 -20.07 20.07
C VAL A 464 -1.79 -20.70 18.86
N GLU A 465 -1.24 -19.89 17.95
CA GLU A 465 -0.64 -20.38 16.70
C GLU A 465 0.88 -20.58 16.74
N SER A 466 1.62 -19.79 17.52
CA SER A 466 3.09 -19.89 17.58
C SER A 466 3.60 -20.58 18.85
N SER A 467 4.53 -21.52 18.67
CA SER A 467 5.23 -22.25 19.74
C SER A 467 6.62 -21.68 20.08
N ALA A 468 6.98 -20.51 19.53
CA ALA A 468 8.38 -20.02 19.49
C ALA A 468 8.94 -19.41 20.79
N VAL A 469 8.25 -19.50 21.94
CA VAL A 469 8.73 -18.92 23.21
C VAL A 469 9.07 -20.02 24.23
N GLU A 470 10.21 -19.86 24.90
CA GLU A 470 10.68 -20.74 25.97
C GLU A 470 9.67 -20.86 27.13
N PRO A 471 9.61 -22.01 27.84
CA PRO A 471 8.44 -22.41 28.61
C PRO A 471 8.21 -21.76 29.99
N ASP A 472 8.95 -20.74 30.43
CA ASP A 472 9.12 -20.54 31.89
C ASP A 472 8.37 -19.34 32.54
N GLU A 473 7.76 -18.40 31.81
CA GLU A 473 7.22 -17.16 32.45
C GLU A 473 5.70 -17.13 32.71
N PHE A 474 4.87 -17.98 32.09
CA PHE A 474 3.40 -17.87 32.14
C PHE A 474 2.66 -19.07 32.78
N ASP A 475 3.35 -19.89 33.58
CA ASP A 475 2.81 -21.11 34.20
C ASP A 475 1.97 -20.88 35.48
N GLU A 476 1.71 -19.63 35.89
CA GLU A 476 0.82 -19.38 37.03
C GLU A 476 -0.62 -19.83 36.71
N PRO A 477 -1.25 -20.65 37.57
CA PRO A 477 -2.59 -21.14 37.31
C PRO A 477 -3.63 -20.01 37.37
N LEU A 478 -4.36 -19.83 36.28
CA LEU A 478 -5.37 -18.80 36.14
C LEU A 478 -6.76 -19.44 36.10
N LEU A 479 -7.45 -19.38 37.24
CA LEU A 479 -8.85 -19.80 37.36
C LEU A 479 -9.77 -18.76 36.73
N LEU A 480 -10.38 -19.09 35.59
CA LEU A 480 -11.33 -18.23 34.89
C LEU A 480 -12.72 -18.31 35.50
N PHE A 481 -13.48 -17.22 35.38
CA PHE A 481 -14.87 -17.14 35.83
C PHE A 481 -15.10 -17.62 37.26
N GLN A 482 -14.27 -17.16 38.22
CA GLN A 482 -14.34 -17.62 39.62
C GLN A 482 -15.70 -17.39 40.28
N ARG A 483 -16.50 -16.45 39.76
CA ARG A 483 -17.87 -16.19 40.24
C ARG A 483 -18.90 -17.18 39.67
N GLY A 484 -18.54 -17.98 38.67
CA GLY A 484 -19.31 -19.09 38.11
C GLY A 484 -19.59 -18.96 36.60
N ALA A 485 -19.62 -20.11 35.93
CA ALA A 485 -20.10 -20.29 34.56
C ALA A 485 -20.97 -21.56 34.47
N PRO A 486 -22.19 -21.55 35.02
CA PRO A 486 -22.96 -22.76 35.30
C PRO A 486 -23.51 -23.48 34.06
N ARG A 487 -23.51 -22.81 32.90
CA ARG A 487 -23.99 -23.37 31.63
C ARG A 487 -22.87 -23.82 30.72
N LEU A 488 -21.61 -23.77 31.17
CA LEU A 488 -20.47 -24.11 30.35
C LEU A 488 -20.48 -25.61 30.07
N THR A 489 -20.71 -25.98 28.81
CA THR A 489 -20.83 -27.37 28.37
C THR A 489 -19.65 -27.81 27.51
N HIS A 490 -19.04 -26.88 26.78
CA HIS A 490 -17.97 -27.17 25.83
C HIS A 490 -16.75 -26.30 26.10
N VAL A 491 -15.58 -26.93 26.22
CA VAL A 491 -14.29 -26.27 26.39
C VAL A 491 -13.30 -26.83 25.38
N GLU A 492 -12.64 -25.94 24.64
CA GLU A 492 -11.63 -26.28 23.65
C GLU A 492 -10.38 -25.42 23.83
N ILE A 493 -9.22 -26.06 23.98
CA ILE A 493 -7.96 -25.37 24.28
C ILE A 493 -6.85 -25.91 23.39
N HIS A 494 -6.13 -25.02 22.69
CA HIS A 494 -5.00 -25.35 21.80
C HIS A 494 -3.73 -24.59 22.18
N GLU A 495 -2.60 -25.30 22.25
CA GLU A 495 -1.24 -24.73 22.41
C GLU A 495 -1.05 -23.88 23.69
N ILE A 496 -1.96 -24.03 24.66
CA ILE A 496 -1.93 -23.46 26.01
C ILE A 496 -2.29 -24.56 27.02
N SER A 497 -1.68 -24.49 28.20
CA SER A 497 -2.02 -25.34 29.34
C SER A 497 -3.40 -25.00 29.90
N ILE A 498 -4.30 -25.98 30.09
CA ILE A 498 -5.59 -25.75 30.76
C ILE A 498 -5.44 -25.15 32.16
N THR A 499 -4.32 -25.38 32.88
CA THR A 499 -4.10 -24.76 34.19
C THR A 499 -3.92 -23.26 34.08
N ALA A 500 -3.41 -22.79 32.95
CA ALA A 500 -3.19 -21.39 32.67
C ALA A 500 -4.45 -20.67 32.17
N CYS A 501 -5.57 -21.40 32.02
CA CYS A 501 -6.87 -20.85 31.62
C CYS A 501 -8.05 -21.70 32.13
N GLU A 502 -7.99 -22.14 33.39
CA GLU A 502 -8.87 -23.18 33.95
C GLU A 502 -10.30 -22.65 34.15
N PRO A 503 -11.29 -23.10 33.35
CA PRO A 503 -12.67 -22.66 33.49
C PRO A 503 -13.44 -23.54 34.50
N PRO A 504 -14.65 -23.16 34.92
CA PRO A 504 -15.48 -24.01 35.77
C PRO A 504 -15.86 -25.33 35.08
N LEU A 505 -15.35 -26.45 35.58
CA LEU A 505 -15.48 -27.78 34.94
C LEU A 505 -16.73 -28.58 35.31
N SER A 506 -17.51 -28.12 36.29
CA SER A 506 -18.57 -28.92 36.92
C SER A 506 -19.74 -29.29 36.01
N SER A 507 -20.02 -28.49 34.98
CA SER A 507 -21.15 -28.67 34.04
C SER A 507 -20.72 -29.19 32.66
N LEU A 508 -19.43 -29.50 32.49
CA LEU A 508 -18.84 -29.80 31.20
C LEU A 508 -19.34 -31.14 30.62
N THR A 509 -19.73 -31.12 29.34
CA THR A 509 -20.10 -32.32 28.58
C THR A 509 -19.05 -32.67 27.52
N SER A 510 -18.32 -31.68 27.00
CA SER A 510 -17.30 -31.88 25.98
C SER A 510 -16.01 -31.12 26.33
N LEU A 511 -14.88 -31.83 26.33
CA LEU A 511 -13.54 -31.31 26.61
C LEU A 511 -12.59 -31.66 25.47
N ASN A 512 -12.03 -30.63 24.82
CA ASN A 512 -11.07 -30.78 23.74
C ASN A 512 -9.74 -30.13 24.14
N LEU A 513 -8.68 -30.92 24.27
CA LEU A 513 -7.34 -30.44 24.63
C LEU A 513 -6.35 -30.76 23.52
N HIS A 514 -5.67 -29.74 23.01
CA HIS A 514 -4.71 -29.84 21.92
C HIS A 514 -3.33 -29.35 22.35
N HIS A 515 -2.33 -30.21 22.11
CA HIS A 515 -0.89 -30.08 22.27
C HIS A 515 -0.45 -28.92 23.18
N PRO A 516 -0.30 -29.12 24.50
CA PRO A 516 0.29 -28.08 25.33
C PRO A 516 1.81 -27.98 25.07
N PRO A 517 2.43 -26.81 25.29
CA PRO A 517 3.90 -26.65 25.23
C PRO A 517 4.65 -27.52 26.24
N ASN A 518 4.11 -27.60 27.45
CA ASN A 518 4.62 -28.39 28.56
C ASN A 518 3.57 -29.43 28.91
N THR A 519 4.00 -30.64 29.23
CA THR A 519 3.12 -31.72 29.66
C THR A 519 2.52 -31.43 31.04
N TYR A 520 1.25 -31.77 31.24
CA TYR A 520 0.59 -31.58 32.54
C TYR A 520 1.15 -32.51 33.62
N ASP A 521 1.13 -32.01 34.86
CA ASP A 521 1.21 -32.82 36.06
C ASP A 521 0.00 -33.77 36.14
N VAL A 522 0.24 -35.04 36.47
CA VAL A 522 -0.78 -36.09 36.39
C VAL A 522 -1.88 -35.89 37.42
N ASP A 523 -1.53 -35.39 38.61
CA ASP A 523 -2.50 -35.17 39.68
C ASP A 523 -3.52 -34.09 39.29
N ARG A 524 -3.08 -33.01 38.64
CA ARG A 524 -3.99 -31.96 38.14
C ARG A 524 -4.88 -32.45 37.01
N TYR A 525 -4.33 -33.24 36.07
CA TYR A 525 -5.12 -33.86 35.01
C TYR A 525 -6.21 -34.79 35.57
N ARG A 526 -5.87 -35.55 36.62
CA ARG A 526 -6.84 -36.38 37.35
C ARG A 526 -7.93 -35.51 37.97
N ASP A 527 -7.56 -34.45 38.69
CA ASP A 527 -8.52 -33.58 39.38
C ASP A 527 -9.50 -32.92 38.39
N MET A 528 -9.01 -32.48 37.23
CA MET A 528 -9.82 -31.93 36.14
C MET A 528 -10.87 -32.93 35.62
N LEU A 529 -10.45 -34.16 35.33
CA LEU A 529 -11.37 -35.19 34.83
C LEU A 529 -12.38 -35.63 35.90
N VAL A 530 -11.95 -35.72 37.16
CA VAL A 530 -12.83 -36.08 38.28
C VAL A 530 -13.84 -34.96 38.59
N ALA A 531 -13.44 -33.70 38.42
CA ALA A 531 -14.34 -32.55 38.54
C ALA A 531 -15.41 -32.51 37.43
N SER A 532 -15.12 -33.09 36.26
CA SER A 532 -15.99 -33.10 35.08
C SER A 532 -16.98 -34.28 35.10
N ILE A 533 -17.89 -34.29 36.07
CA ILE A 533 -18.80 -35.43 36.32
C ILE A 533 -19.82 -35.72 35.22
N HIS A 534 -20.03 -34.78 34.29
CA HIS A 534 -21.01 -34.87 33.20
C HIS A 534 -20.35 -35.07 31.82
N LEU A 535 -19.04 -35.32 31.78
CA LEU A 535 -18.26 -35.42 30.56
C LEU A 535 -18.72 -36.62 29.71
N THR A 536 -19.17 -36.35 28.48
CA THR A 536 -19.59 -37.36 27.49
C THR A 536 -18.58 -37.50 26.35
N ASP A 537 -17.90 -36.40 26.00
CA ASP A 537 -16.99 -36.33 24.86
C ASP A 537 -15.63 -35.77 25.30
N LEU A 538 -14.57 -36.55 25.09
CA LEU A 538 -13.21 -36.16 25.44
C LEU A 538 -12.32 -36.30 24.20
N GLN A 539 -11.67 -35.21 23.79
CA GLN A 539 -10.68 -35.20 22.74
C GLN A 539 -9.33 -34.75 23.29
N LEU A 540 -8.31 -35.56 23.03
CA LEU A 540 -6.95 -35.35 23.47
C LEU A 540 -6.03 -35.45 22.27
N VAL A 541 -5.44 -34.33 21.88
CA VAL A 541 -4.51 -34.22 20.75
C VAL A 541 -3.15 -33.79 21.30
N GLY A 542 -2.07 -34.48 20.95
CA GLY A 542 -0.72 -34.15 21.43
C GLY A 542 -0.33 -34.78 22.77
N ASP A 543 0.86 -34.39 23.26
CA ASP A 543 1.43 -34.87 24.52
C ASP A 543 0.83 -34.06 25.69
N VAL A 544 -0.40 -34.40 26.05
CA VAL A 544 -1.17 -33.70 27.07
C VAL A 544 -0.50 -33.85 28.46
N VAL A 545 -0.04 -35.04 28.86
CA VAL A 545 0.42 -35.32 30.25
C VAL A 545 1.84 -35.91 30.28
N ASP A 546 2.60 -35.67 31.35
CA ASP A 546 3.98 -36.16 31.46
C ASP A 546 4.03 -37.69 31.55
N THR A 547 4.71 -38.30 30.58
CA THR A 547 4.66 -39.74 30.34
C THR A 547 5.47 -40.56 31.34
N GLY A 548 6.46 -39.96 32.01
CA GLY A 548 7.23 -40.61 33.07
C GLY A 548 6.38 -40.99 34.30
N GLN A 549 5.35 -40.20 34.61
CA GLN A 549 4.47 -40.41 35.76
C GLN A 549 3.22 -41.24 35.44
N LEU A 550 2.70 -41.17 34.20
CA LEU A 550 1.54 -41.95 33.76
C LEU A 550 1.79 -43.46 33.76
N TYR A 551 3.01 -43.91 33.44
CA TYR A 551 3.35 -45.34 33.47
C TYR A 551 3.20 -45.96 34.88
N THR A 552 3.56 -45.20 35.92
CA THR A 552 3.42 -45.62 37.33
C THR A 552 1.95 -45.77 37.75
N ILE A 553 1.07 -44.91 37.21
CA ILE A 553 -0.37 -44.93 37.47
C ILE A 553 -1.05 -46.05 36.68
N ALA A 554 -0.68 -46.25 35.41
CA ALA A 554 -1.22 -47.31 34.57
C ALA A 554 -0.89 -48.72 35.09
N THR A 555 0.24 -48.87 35.78
CA THR A 555 0.68 -50.14 36.37
C THR A 555 0.15 -50.40 37.78
N SER A 556 -0.52 -49.41 38.40
CA SER A 556 -1.07 -49.49 39.75
C SER A 556 -2.61 -49.49 39.71
N PRO A 557 -3.30 -50.59 40.10
CA PRO A 557 -4.76 -50.71 39.97
C PRO A 557 -5.57 -49.79 40.91
N THR A 558 -4.94 -49.15 41.90
CA THR A 558 -5.58 -48.23 42.85
C THR A 558 -5.60 -46.77 42.40
N SER A 559 -5.02 -46.44 41.25
CA SER A 559 -4.82 -45.06 40.76
C SER A 559 -5.56 -44.74 39.45
N SER A 560 -6.51 -45.58 39.01
CA SER A 560 -7.32 -45.35 37.81
C SER A 560 -8.18 -44.08 37.93
N ILE A 561 -8.28 -43.33 36.83
CA ILE A 561 -9.10 -42.13 36.72
C ILE A 561 -10.49 -42.55 36.25
N LYS A 562 -11.50 -42.38 37.10
CA LYS A 562 -12.88 -42.78 36.82
C LYS A 562 -13.62 -41.69 36.08
N VAL A 563 -14.04 -41.97 34.86
CA VAL A 563 -14.87 -41.06 34.05
C VAL A 563 -16.08 -41.85 33.53
N PRO A 564 -17.08 -42.12 34.39
CA PRO A 564 -18.12 -43.10 34.14
C PRO A 564 -19.14 -42.68 33.07
N THR A 565 -19.26 -41.40 32.77
CA THR A 565 -20.22 -40.84 31.81
C THR A 565 -19.69 -40.74 30.38
N LEU A 566 -18.39 -40.99 30.17
CA LEU A 566 -17.74 -40.79 28.89
C LEU A 566 -18.27 -41.78 27.85
N ARG A 567 -18.78 -41.25 26.72
CA ARG A 567 -19.33 -42.00 25.60
C ARG A 567 -18.42 -41.98 24.38
N SER A 568 -17.71 -40.88 24.14
CA SER A 568 -16.82 -40.69 23.00
C SER A 568 -15.43 -40.26 23.47
N LEU A 569 -14.41 -40.97 23.00
CA LEU A 569 -13.01 -40.67 23.30
C LEU A 569 -12.22 -40.57 21.98
N THR A 570 -11.57 -39.44 21.76
CA THR A 570 -10.65 -39.25 20.63
C THR A 570 -9.24 -38.99 21.17
N ILE A 571 -8.27 -39.76 20.68
CA ILE A 571 -6.86 -39.60 21.05
C ILE A 571 -6.03 -39.46 19.78
N SER A 572 -5.19 -38.42 19.74
CA SER A 572 -4.27 -38.16 18.65
C SER A 572 -2.87 -37.84 19.18
N PRO A 573 -1.80 -38.46 18.68
CA PRO A 573 -0.43 -38.15 19.04
C PRO A 573 0.03 -36.79 18.53
N SER A 574 1.03 -36.23 19.22
CA SER A 574 1.87 -35.18 18.66
C SER A 574 2.75 -35.76 17.54
N TRP A 575 3.08 -34.93 16.56
CA TRP A 575 4.04 -35.28 15.52
C TRP A 575 5.50 -35.07 15.96
N SER A 576 5.73 -34.48 17.13
CA SER A 576 7.06 -34.34 17.72
C SER A 576 7.61 -35.71 18.17
N ALA A 577 8.93 -35.88 18.11
CA ALA A 577 9.61 -37.16 18.39
C ALA A 577 9.61 -37.58 19.88
N GLY A 578 8.78 -36.94 20.71
CA GLY A 578 8.64 -37.16 22.14
C GLY A 578 7.89 -38.45 22.50
N SER A 579 8.13 -38.92 23.72
CA SER A 579 7.62 -40.15 24.32
C SER A 579 6.10 -40.16 24.46
N PHE A 580 5.34 -40.32 23.39
CA PHE A 580 3.90 -40.52 23.52
C PHE A 580 3.54 -41.95 23.92
N THR A 581 2.87 -42.12 25.06
CA THR A 581 2.19 -43.36 25.44
C THR A 581 0.67 -43.13 25.53
N ILE A 582 -0.02 -43.03 24.37
CA ILE A 582 -1.50 -43.20 24.24
C ILE A 582 -2.00 -44.29 25.20
N TYR A 583 -1.23 -45.36 25.31
CA TYR A 583 -1.50 -46.57 26.05
C TYR A 583 -1.52 -46.35 27.55
N SER A 584 -0.58 -45.57 28.10
CA SER A 584 -0.60 -45.24 29.53
C SER A 584 -1.83 -44.39 29.85
N LEU A 585 -2.25 -43.51 28.95
CA LEU A 585 -3.46 -42.72 29.10
C LEU A 585 -4.73 -43.59 29.04
N LEU A 586 -4.88 -44.41 27.99
CA LEU A 586 -6.00 -45.39 27.88
C LEU A 586 -6.03 -46.38 29.05
N ALA A 587 -4.86 -46.85 29.50
CA ALA A 587 -4.71 -47.74 30.63
C ALA A 587 -4.88 -47.05 31.99
N SER A 588 -4.88 -45.72 32.06
CA SER A 588 -5.19 -44.97 33.28
C SER A 588 -6.69 -44.71 33.44
N LEU A 589 -7.47 -44.72 32.35
CA LEU A 589 -8.90 -44.39 32.34
C LEU A 589 -9.78 -45.60 32.67
N GLU A 590 -10.83 -45.36 33.45
CA GLU A 590 -11.93 -46.29 33.72
C GLU A 590 -13.24 -45.67 33.21
N THR A 591 -13.64 -46.04 31.99
CA THR A 591 -14.75 -45.45 31.23
C THR A 591 -15.77 -46.52 30.80
N PRO A 592 -16.57 -47.06 31.74
CA PRO A 592 -17.49 -48.18 31.46
C PRO A 592 -18.60 -47.85 30.44
N ALA A 593 -18.94 -46.57 30.26
CA ALA A 593 -19.96 -46.11 29.31
C ALA A 593 -19.44 -45.81 27.90
N LEU A 594 -18.16 -46.08 27.60
CA LEU A 594 -17.56 -45.72 26.33
C LEU A 594 -18.20 -46.47 25.16
N GLU A 595 -18.78 -45.74 24.22
CA GLU A 595 -19.48 -46.27 23.03
C GLU A 595 -18.63 -46.14 21.76
N SER A 596 -17.84 -45.05 21.65
CA SER A 596 -17.00 -44.74 20.49
C SER A 596 -15.58 -44.38 20.88
N LEU A 597 -14.59 -45.00 20.22
CA LEU A 597 -13.17 -44.71 20.38
C LEU A 597 -12.56 -44.35 19.02
N THR A 598 -11.95 -43.17 18.93
CA THR A 598 -11.19 -42.72 17.77
C THR A 598 -9.72 -42.60 18.16
N MET A 599 -8.84 -43.23 17.40
CA MET A 599 -7.40 -43.12 17.59
C MET A 599 -6.72 -42.71 16.30
N ARG A 600 -5.89 -41.68 16.37
CA ARG A 600 -4.93 -41.34 15.31
C ARG A 600 -3.58 -41.95 15.65
N CYS A 601 -2.90 -42.53 14.69
CA CYS A 601 -1.61 -43.21 14.87
C CYS A 601 -0.51 -42.44 14.13
N CYS A 602 0.72 -42.45 14.66
CA CYS A 602 1.90 -41.99 13.93
C CYS A 602 2.48 -43.14 13.08
N PRO A 603 2.74 -42.95 11.78
CA PRO A 603 3.23 -44.01 10.89
C PRO A 603 4.55 -44.65 11.32
N TRP A 604 5.38 -43.90 12.05
CA TRP A 604 6.74 -44.28 12.46
C TRP A 604 6.83 -44.93 13.85
N LYS A 605 5.72 -45.08 14.58
CA LYS A 605 5.68 -45.71 15.92
C LYS A 605 4.87 -47.01 15.93
N ASN A 606 5.22 -47.92 16.84
CA ASN A 606 4.62 -49.25 16.97
C ASN A 606 3.29 -49.24 17.74
N HIS A 607 2.33 -48.46 17.25
CA HIS A 607 1.06 -48.23 17.96
C HIS A 607 0.18 -49.46 18.12
N ILE A 608 0.27 -50.42 17.19
CA ILE A 608 -0.56 -51.62 17.19
C ILE A 608 -0.17 -52.58 18.32
N SER A 609 1.13 -52.75 18.59
CA SER A 609 1.61 -53.63 19.66
C SER A 609 1.31 -53.07 21.04
N GLU A 610 1.39 -51.76 21.22
CA GLU A 610 1.12 -51.13 22.52
C GLU A 610 -0.40 -51.11 22.80
N PHE A 611 -1.24 -50.99 21.76
CA PHE A 611 -2.69 -51.10 21.89
C PHE A 611 -3.09 -52.49 22.38
N GLN A 612 -2.42 -53.53 21.89
CA GLN A 612 -2.63 -54.90 22.34
C GLN A 612 -2.42 -55.06 23.85
N GLU A 613 -1.47 -54.34 24.47
CA GLU A 613 -1.22 -54.44 25.90
C GLU A 613 -2.39 -53.90 26.75
N VAL A 614 -3.05 -52.83 26.29
CA VAL A 614 -4.19 -52.22 26.99
C VAL A 614 -5.41 -53.14 27.01
N PHE A 615 -5.62 -53.90 25.93
CA PHE A 615 -6.76 -54.80 25.74
C PHE A 615 -6.43 -56.27 26.04
N ARG A 616 -5.23 -56.56 26.57
CA ARG A 616 -4.81 -57.92 26.88
C ARG A 616 -5.68 -58.50 28.00
N ASN A 617 -6.48 -59.51 27.65
CA ASN A 617 -7.48 -60.12 28.54
C ASN A 617 -6.85 -60.92 29.68
N TYR A 618 -6.79 -60.32 30.88
CA TYR A 618 -6.64 -61.04 32.15
C TYR A 618 -7.89 -60.90 33.07
N GLY A 619 -8.98 -60.29 32.57
CA GLY A 619 -10.20 -59.96 33.33
C GLY A 619 -11.41 -59.60 32.43
N PRO A 620 -12.51 -59.05 32.98
CA PRO A 620 -13.66 -58.60 32.19
C PRO A 620 -13.26 -57.50 31.18
N PRO A 621 -13.98 -57.37 30.04
CA PRO A 621 -13.63 -56.40 29.01
C PRO A 621 -13.65 -54.98 29.57
N ARG A 622 -12.53 -54.26 29.40
CA ARG A 622 -12.30 -52.93 29.97
C ARG A 622 -13.29 -51.87 29.45
N PHE A 623 -13.71 -52.01 28.20
CA PHE A 623 -14.71 -51.15 27.55
C PHE A 623 -15.90 -52.00 27.06
N PRO A 624 -16.80 -52.40 27.96
CA PRO A 624 -17.84 -53.39 27.66
C PRO A 624 -18.91 -52.89 26.68
N LEU A 625 -19.08 -51.57 26.56
CA LEU A 625 -20.10 -50.93 25.71
C LEU A 625 -19.51 -50.38 24.39
N LEU A 626 -18.23 -50.63 24.11
CA LEU A 626 -17.56 -50.09 22.93
C LEU A 626 -18.13 -50.76 21.66
N ARG A 627 -18.75 -49.93 20.81
CA ARG A 627 -19.43 -50.35 19.58
C ARG A 627 -18.77 -49.79 18.33
N SER A 628 -18.17 -48.60 18.41
CA SER A 628 -17.54 -47.92 17.29
C SER A 628 -16.05 -47.74 17.52
N LEU A 629 -15.22 -48.17 16.58
CA LEU A 629 -13.77 -47.96 16.58
C LEU A 629 -13.32 -47.29 15.28
N THR A 630 -12.68 -46.14 15.41
CA THR A 630 -12.04 -45.44 14.29
C THR A 630 -10.53 -45.43 14.47
N LEU A 631 -9.80 -45.95 13.49
CA LEU A 631 -8.34 -45.94 13.44
C LEU A 631 -7.91 -45.05 12.27
N GLN A 632 -7.09 -44.03 12.55
CA GLN A 632 -6.52 -43.14 11.55
C GLN A 632 -5.01 -43.36 11.45
N PHE A 633 -4.47 -43.51 10.23
CA PHE A 633 -3.04 -43.67 9.94
C PHE A 633 -2.34 -44.85 10.65
N ALA A 634 -3.10 -45.91 10.97
CA ALA A 634 -2.55 -47.11 11.61
C ALA A 634 -1.75 -47.97 10.61
N ASP A 635 -0.65 -48.59 11.06
CA ASP A 635 0.15 -49.53 10.26
C ASP A 635 -0.09 -50.97 10.71
N PHE A 636 -0.82 -51.74 9.90
CA PHE A 636 -1.18 -53.13 10.20
C PHE A 636 -0.09 -54.16 9.83
N ASP A 637 1.09 -53.73 9.36
CA ASP A 637 2.23 -54.63 9.19
C ASP A 637 2.98 -54.92 10.50
N GLN A 638 2.68 -54.16 11.54
CA GLN A 638 3.29 -54.28 12.86
C GLN A 638 2.83 -55.54 13.62
N PRO A 639 3.66 -56.10 14.52
CA PRO A 639 3.28 -57.22 15.37
C PRO A 639 2.10 -56.83 16.26
N GLY A 640 1.16 -57.76 16.45
CA GLY A 640 -0.03 -57.56 17.29
C GLY A 640 -1.34 -57.37 16.52
N ALA A 641 -1.28 -56.96 15.24
CA ALA A 641 -2.46 -56.77 14.39
C ALA A 641 -3.36 -58.02 14.32
N MET A 642 -2.76 -59.22 14.32
CA MET A 642 -3.46 -60.50 14.25
C MET A 642 -4.44 -60.77 15.41
N TRP A 643 -4.27 -60.08 16.55
CA TRP A 643 -5.10 -60.28 17.74
C TRP A 643 -6.28 -59.29 17.81
N PHE A 644 -6.34 -58.28 16.94
CA PHE A 644 -7.37 -57.23 17.01
C PHE A 644 -8.82 -57.76 17.00
N PRO A 645 -9.19 -58.70 16.11
CA PRO A 645 -10.57 -59.17 16.05
C PRO A 645 -11.01 -59.96 17.29
N SER A 646 -10.07 -60.58 18.02
CA SER A 646 -10.36 -61.33 19.24
C SER A 646 -10.36 -60.45 20.50
N MET A 647 -9.74 -59.28 20.45
CA MET A 647 -9.69 -58.32 21.57
C MET A 647 -11.00 -57.51 21.74
N LEU A 648 -11.82 -57.37 20.69
CA LEU A 648 -12.92 -56.40 20.66
C LEU A 648 -14.25 -56.98 20.15
N PRO A 649 -14.80 -58.03 20.78
CA PRO A 649 -15.96 -58.76 20.26
C PRO A 649 -17.27 -57.95 20.19
N SER A 650 -17.37 -56.82 20.90
CA SER A 650 -18.57 -55.97 20.99
C SER A 650 -18.72 -54.95 19.85
N ILE A 651 -17.72 -54.82 18.97
CA ILE A 651 -17.70 -53.79 17.93
C ILE A 651 -18.74 -54.07 16.84
N THR A 652 -19.53 -53.05 16.52
CA THR A 652 -20.51 -53.02 15.43
C THR A 652 -20.05 -52.16 14.25
N HIS A 653 -19.21 -51.16 14.48
CA HIS A 653 -18.72 -50.24 13.47
C HIS A 653 -17.19 -50.10 13.50
N ILE A 654 -16.54 -50.26 12.36
CA ILE A 654 -15.10 -50.00 12.17
C ILE A 654 -14.90 -48.97 11.08
N SER A 655 -14.05 -47.98 11.34
CA SER A 655 -13.59 -47.00 10.36
C SER A 655 -12.05 -47.01 10.27
N LEU A 656 -11.51 -47.26 9.08
CA LEU A 656 -10.07 -47.23 8.81
C LEU A 656 -9.78 -46.06 7.87
N MET A 657 -9.01 -45.07 8.35
CA MET A 657 -8.75 -43.81 7.66
C MET A 657 -7.24 -43.60 7.45
N GLY A 658 -6.72 -43.51 6.24
CA GLY A 658 -5.30 -43.36 5.94
C GLY A 658 -4.42 -44.52 6.44
N CYS A 659 -5.00 -45.69 6.72
CA CYS A 659 -4.26 -46.81 7.30
C CYS A 659 -3.41 -47.55 6.25
N LYS A 660 -2.21 -47.96 6.63
CA LYS A 660 -1.31 -48.77 5.80
C LYS A 660 -1.65 -50.26 5.97
N SER A 661 -1.66 -50.98 4.85
CA SER A 661 -1.96 -52.42 4.79
C SER A 661 -3.35 -52.77 5.36
N SER A 662 -4.36 -51.94 5.08
CA SER A 662 -5.72 -52.12 5.60
C SER A 662 -6.36 -53.45 5.17
N ALA A 663 -6.08 -53.93 3.94
CA ALA A 663 -6.44 -55.26 3.45
C ALA A 663 -5.94 -56.40 4.34
N ARG A 664 -4.77 -56.25 4.97
CA ARG A 664 -4.21 -57.26 5.88
C ARG A 664 -5.06 -57.37 7.14
N PHE A 665 -5.46 -56.23 7.72
CA PHE A 665 -6.41 -56.21 8.85
C PHE A 665 -7.76 -56.80 8.46
N LEU A 666 -8.31 -56.38 7.31
CA LEU A 666 -9.58 -56.88 6.81
C LEU A 666 -9.54 -58.41 6.58
N SER A 667 -8.42 -58.94 6.10
CA SER A 667 -8.27 -60.39 5.87
C SER A 667 -8.36 -61.22 7.16
N LEU A 668 -8.06 -60.63 8.33
CA LEU A 668 -8.23 -61.29 9.63
C LEU A 668 -9.70 -61.49 10.02
N LEU A 669 -10.64 -60.85 9.32
CA LEU A 669 -12.08 -61.06 9.50
C LEU A 669 -12.59 -62.28 8.73
N LEU A 670 -11.78 -62.83 7.82
CA LEU A 670 -12.07 -64.08 7.14
C LEU A 670 -11.62 -65.28 7.98
N PRO A 671 -12.22 -66.46 7.78
CA PRO A 671 -11.76 -67.68 8.41
C PRO A 671 -10.31 -67.95 8.01
N TRP A 672 -9.50 -68.47 8.94
CA TRP A 672 -8.15 -68.92 8.62
C TRP A 672 -8.22 -70.11 7.66
N ASP A 673 -8.13 -69.84 6.36
CA ASP A 673 -7.94 -70.89 5.35
C ASP A 673 -6.44 -71.25 5.28
N GLU A 674 -6.14 -72.54 5.47
CA GLU A 674 -4.85 -73.16 5.14
C GLU A 674 -4.62 -73.12 3.62
N ALA A 675 -4.42 -71.94 3.04
CA ALA A 675 -4.11 -71.80 1.63
C ALA A 675 -3.40 -70.47 1.32
N GLY A 676 -2.15 -70.32 1.80
CA GLY A 676 -1.35 -69.18 1.33
C GLY A 676 -0.08 -68.80 2.07
N ASP A 677 0.65 -69.71 2.71
CA ASP A 677 2.02 -69.41 3.17
C ASP A 677 3.04 -70.44 2.65
N LYS A 678 3.64 -70.12 1.50
CA LYS A 678 4.98 -70.56 1.13
C LYS A 678 5.88 -69.33 1.13
N GLY A 679 6.20 -68.80 2.31
CA GLY A 679 6.93 -67.54 2.40
C GLY A 679 7.58 -67.22 3.74
N SER A 680 8.48 -68.10 4.18
CA SER A 680 9.52 -67.86 5.21
C SER A 680 9.18 -68.19 6.67
N SER A 681 10.20 -68.73 7.31
CA SER A 681 10.20 -69.58 8.49
C SER A 681 10.41 -68.83 9.81
N ASN A 682 9.97 -69.49 10.89
CA ASN A 682 10.44 -69.43 12.28
C ASN A 682 9.91 -68.29 13.16
N ASN A 683 8.90 -68.54 14.01
CA ASN A 683 9.06 -69.16 15.33
C ASN A 683 7.77 -69.09 16.15
N SER A 684 7.41 -70.23 16.76
CA SER A 684 6.64 -70.41 18.00
C SER A 684 5.49 -69.43 18.31
N ALA A 685 4.26 -69.82 17.91
CA ALA A 685 3.06 -69.53 18.70
C ALA A 685 2.28 -70.85 18.84
N ALA A 686 2.39 -71.45 20.02
CA ALA A 686 1.70 -72.67 20.37
C ALA A 686 0.20 -72.40 20.60
N SER A 687 -0.61 -73.32 20.07
CA SER A 687 -1.97 -73.69 20.48
C SER A 687 -2.99 -72.57 20.73
N ILE A 688 -3.65 -72.13 19.67
CA ILE A 688 -5.11 -71.88 19.69
C ILE A 688 -5.70 -72.73 18.58
N LYS A 689 -5.78 -74.03 18.84
CA LYS A 689 -6.79 -74.89 18.22
C LYS A 689 -7.95 -74.88 19.21
N ASP A 690 -8.97 -74.08 18.95
CA ASP A 690 -10.35 -74.32 19.33
C ASP A 690 -11.25 -73.32 18.57
N ASP A 691 -12.33 -73.85 17.97
CA ASP A 691 -13.41 -73.21 17.20
C ASP A 691 -13.11 -72.60 15.82
N SER A 692 -13.02 -73.47 14.81
CA SER A 692 -13.15 -73.14 13.37
C SER A 692 -14.51 -72.52 12.98
N ASP A 693 -15.46 -72.46 13.91
CA ASP A 693 -16.78 -71.85 13.75
C ASP A 693 -16.89 -70.42 14.34
N SER A 694 -15.85 -69.92 15.02
CA SER A 694 -15.89 -68.58 15.62
C SER A 694 -15.74 -67.48 14.56
N VAL A 695 -16.77 -66.64 14.42
CA VAL A 695 -16.72 -65.46 13.52
C VAL A 695 -15.97 -64.34 14.23
N ALA A 696 -14.86 -63.90 13.63
CA ALA A 696 -14.12 -62.72 14.05
C ALA A 696 -15.03 -61.48 14.00
N LEU A 697 -15.15 -60.73 15.11
CA LEU A 697 -16.07 -59.59 15.28
C LEU A 697 -17.53 -59.90 14.87
N PRO A 698 -18.23 -60.78 15.61
CA PRO A 698 -19.53 -61.32 15.19
C PRO A 698 -20.63 -60.26 15.05
N LEU A 699 -20.49 -59.12 15.74
CA LEU A 699 -21.48 -58.02 15.75
C LEU A 699 -21.21 -56.92 14.72
N LEU A 700 -20.13 -57.02 13.93
CA LEU A 700 -19.75 -55.98 12.96
C LEU A 700 -20.80 -55.88 11.82
N THR A 701 -21.41 -54.71 11.68
CA THR A 701 -22.44 -54.41 10.67
C THR A 701 -22.04 -53.31 9.69
N ASP A 702 -21.10 -52.45 10.06
CA ASP A 702 -20.74 -51.25 9.32
C ASP A 702 -19.22 -51.10 9.17
N ILE A 703 -18.72 -51.01 7.93
CA ILE A 703 -17.29 -50.77 7.64
C ILE A 703 -17.14 -49.46 6.87
N CYS A 704 -16.24 -48.58 7.32
CA CYS A 704 -15.86 -47.36 6.61
C CYS A 704 -14.37 -47.41 6.23
N LEU A 705 -14.05 -47.10 4.98
CA LEU A 705 -12.67 -47.07 4.47
C LEU A 705 -12.36 -45.76 3.73
N ALA A 706 -11.18 -45.24 3.97
CA ALA A 706 -10.58 -44.12 3.24
C ALA A 706 -9.05 -44.16 3.42
N PRO A 707 -8.19 -43.99 2.40
CA PRO A 707 -8.50 -44.24 1.00
C PRO A 707 -8.84 -45.71 0.75
N VAL A 708 -9.30 -46.04 -0.45
CA VAL A 708 -9.74 -47.39 -0.83
C VAL A 708 -8.83 -47.91 -1.93
N ASP A 709 -8.01 -48.92 -1.63
CA ASP A 709 -7.18 -49.56 -2.64
C ASP A 709 -7.85 -50.83 -3.20
N MET A 710 -7.42 -51.28 -4.40
CA MET A 710 -7.91 -52.52 -5.02
C MET A 710 -7.82 -53.76 -4.12
N PRO A 711 -6.74 -53.99 -3.34
CA PRO A 711 -6.69 -55.09 -2.38
C PRO A 711 -7.77 -55.00 -1.31
N ASP A 712 -8.09 -53.80 -0.82
CA ASP A 712 -9.13 -53.60 0.19
C ASP A 712 -10.51 -53.98 -0.37
N LEU A 713 -10.82 -53.54 -1.59
CA LEU A 713 -12.07 -53.89 -2.28
C LEU A 713 -12.24 -55.39 -2.49
N VAL A 714 -11.17 -56.10 -2.88
CA VAL A 714 -11.21 -57.57 -3.08
C VAL A 714 -11.52 -58.27 -1.75
N VAL A 715 -10.83 -57.88 -0.68
CA VAL A 715 -11.02 -58.48 0.64
C VAL A 715 -12.41 -58.16 1.20
N ILE A 716 -12.93 -56.95 1.05
CA ILE A 716 -14.30 -56.58 1.44
C ILE A 716 -15.34 -57.47 0.74
N CYS A 717 -15.21 -57.68 -0.57
CA CYS A 717 -16.14 -58.52 -1.32
C CYS A 717 -16.14 -59.96 -0.79
N SER A 718 -14.96 -60.48 -0.44
CA SER A 718 -14.81 -61.80 0.18
C SER A 718 -15.47 -61.84 1.57
N ILE A 719 -15.25 -60.82 2.42
CA ILE A 719 -15.85 -60.74 3.76
C ILE A 719 -17.37 -60.70 3.67
N ILE A 720 -17.93 -59.86 2.79
CA ILE A 720 -19.39 -59.75 2.60
C ILE A 720 -19.96 -61.11 2.18
N SER A 721 -19.31 -61.80 1.25
CA SER A 721 -19.76 -63.11 0.76
C SER A 721 -19.75 -64.16 1.88
N ASP A 722 -18.66 -64.25 2.66
CA ASP A 722 -18.56 -65.17 3.79
C ASP A 722 -19.59 -64.85 4.89
N ARG A 723 -19.75 -63.57 5.25
CA ARG A 723 -20.71 -63.11 6.27
C ARG A 723 -22.16 -63.37 5.89
N ILE A 724 -22.52 -63.27 4.61
CA ILE A 724 -23.84 -63.66 4.10
C ILE A 724 -24.06 -65.17 4.30
N LEU A 725 -23.06 -66.01 3.99
CA LEU A 725 -23.15 -67.46 4.18
C LEU A 725 -23.31 -67.84 5.66
N ARG A 726 -22.62 -67.13 6.55
CA ARG A 726 -22.64 -67.35 8.01
C ARG A 726 -23.82 -66.69 8.74
N ARG A 727 -24.74 -66.04 8.01
CA ARG A 727 -25.93 -65.33 8.54
C ARG A 727 -25.62 -64.16 9.49
N THR A 728 -24.47 -63.52 9.33
CA THR A 728 -24.03 -62.32 10.06
C THR A 728 -23.66 -61.19 9.09
N PRO A 729 -24.59 -60.76 8.20
CA PRO A 729 -24.25 -59.91 7.07
C PRO A 729 -23.76 -58.52 7.50
N ILE A 730 -22.78 -58.00 6.76
CA ILE A 730 -22.45 -56.57 6.80
C ILE A 730 -23.59 -55.82 6.13
N THR A 731 -24.12 -54.82 6.82
CA THR A 731 -25.31 -54.07 6.38
C THR A 731 -24.97 -52.78 5.65
N CYS A 732 -23.82 -52.17 5.97
CA CYS A 732 -23.38 -50.94 5.34
C CYS A 732 -21.87 -50.92 5.09
N VAL A 733 -21.47 -50.46 3.91
CA VAL A 733 -20.09 -50.08 3.61
C VAL A 733 -20.06 -48.61 3.23
N ARG A 734 -19.16 -47.85 3.83
CA ARG A 734 -19.00 -46.42 3.59
C ARG A 734 -17.65 -46.14 2.97
N PHE A 735 -17.66 -45.25 2.00
CA PHE A 735 -16.46 -44.79 1.32
C PHE A 735 -16.38 -43.27 1.43
N HIS A 736 -15.18 -42.75 1.56
CA HIS A 736 -14.96 -41.31 1.55
C HIS A 736 -15.23 -40.72 0.17
N PHE A 737 -15.78 -39.49 0.14
CA PHE A 737 -16.26 -38.84 -1.09
C PHE A 737 -15.21 -38.78 -2.22
N ARG A 738 -13.95 -38.50 -1.89
CA ARG A 738 -12.88 -38.41 -2.89
C ARG A 738 -12.56 -39.74 -3.54
N ASP A 739 -12.59 -40.82 -2.76
CA ASP A 739 -12.19 -42.17 -3.22
C ASP A 739 -13.37 -42.91 -3.86
N PHE A 740 -14.61 -42.49 -3.60
CA PHE A 740 -15.81 -43.12 -4.15
C PHE A 740 -15.83 -43.12 -5.68
N ASN A 741 -15.30 -42.08 -6.32
CA ASN A 741 -15.25 -41.97 -7.77
C ASN A 741 -14.21 -42.88 -8.42
N ASP A 742 -13.22 -43.35 -7.66
CA ASP A 742 -12.13 -44.19 -8.15
C ASP A 742 -12.45 -45.69 -8.04
N ILE A 743 -13.59 -46.06 -7.44
CA ILE A 743 -14.05 -47.44 -7.31
C ILE A 743 -14.51 -47.96 -8.69
N PRO A 744 -14.00 -49.10 -9.17
CA PRO A 744 -14.47 -49.72 -10.42
C PRO A 744 -16.00 -49.94 -10.42
N GLN A 745 -16.66 -49.55 -11.51
CA GLN A 745 -18.11 -49.54 -11.61
C GLN A 745 -18.73 -50.95 -11.41
N ASP A 746 -18.07 -52.00 -11.92
CA ASP A 746 -18.48 -53.39 -11.74
C ASP A 746 -18.48 -53.82 -10.27
N ARG A 747 -17.48 -53.38 -9.49
CA ARG A 747 -17.40 -53.64 -8.05
C ARG A 747 -18.41 -52.82 -7.27
N LEU A 748 -18.64 -51.57 -7.66
CA LEU A 748 -19.61 -50.71 -7.01
C LEU A 748 -21.05 -51.23 -7.21
N GLU A 749 -21.38 -51.70 -8.41
CA GLU A 749 -22.66 -52.35 -8.70
C GLU A 749 -22.82 -53.64 -7.89
N TRP A 750 -21.78 -54.49 -7.85
CA TRP A 750 -21.77 -55.71 -7.04
C TRP A 750 -22.02 -55.45 -5.55
N LEU A 751 -21.42 -54.40 -4.99
CA LEU A 751 -21.62 -53.99 -3.59
C LEU A 751 -23.03 -53.47 -3.34
N LYS A 752 -23.56 -52.60 -4.21
CA LYS A 752 -24.92 -52.03 -4.10
C LYS A 752 -26.03 -53.09 -4.14
N GLU A 753 -25.80 -54.20 -4.84
CA GLU A 753 -26.74 -55.33 -4.87
C GLU A 753 -26.84 -56.08 -3.53
N ARG A 754 -25.80 -56.02 -2.68
CA ARG A 754 -25.66 -56.88 -1.50
C ARG A 754 -25.66 -56.12 -0.17
N VAL A 755 -25.20 -54.87 -0.17
CA VAL A 755 -24.97 -54.06 1.03
C VAL A 755 -25.33 -52.60 0.74
N GLN A 756 -25.77 -51.85 1.77
CA GLN A 756 -26.01 -50.42 1.61
C GLN A 756 -24.68 -49.68 1.47
N VAL A 757 -24.41 -49.13 0.27
CA VAL A 757 -23.23 -48.28 0.03
C VAL A 757 -23.57 -46.82 0.32
N LYS A 758 -22.81 -46.18 1.21
CA LYS A 758 -22.95 -44.75 1.52
C LYS A 758 -21.64 -44.01 1.24
N VAL A 759 -21.77 -42.71 0.96
CA VAL A 759 -20.63 -41.80 0.87
C VAL A 759 -20.52 -41.06 2.20
N CYS A 760 -19.33 -41.06 2.80
CA CYS A 760 -19.03 -40.24 3.96
C CYS A 760 -18.48 -38.88 3.48
N GLU A 761 -19.20 -37.81 3.83
CA GLU A 761 -18.66 -36.46 3.87
C GLU A 761 -18.03 -36.28 5.26
N LEU A 762 -16.70 -36.39 5.33
CA LEU A 762 -15.96 -36.02 6.54
C LEU A 762 -15.12 -34.79 6.16
N ASN A 763 -15.36 -33.70 6.89
CA ASN A 763 -14.50 -32.51 6.90
C ASN A 763 -13.23 -32.78 7.69
#